data_AF-A0A2V3TS51-F1
#
_entry.id   AF-A0A2V3TS51-F1
#
_cell.length_a   1.000
_cell.length_b   1.000
_cell.length_c   1.000
_cell.angle_alpha   90.00
_cell.angle_beta   90.00
_cell.angle_gamma   90.00
#
_symmetry.space_group_name_H-M   'P 1'
#
loop_
_entity.id
_entity.type
_entity.pdbx_description
1 polymer ?
#
loop_
_entity_poly.entity_id
_entity_poly.type
_entity_poly.pdbx_seq_one_letter_code
_entity_poly.pdbx_strand_id
1 'polypeptide(L)'
;MTLPADIVIPRYEGILRSTPSEAQLANYTDFDTVVELDNALLSAAVVTVDPVVRLYQAVFGRVPDSDGLDFWVAAFDGGQGMSLLELSSAFGDSGEFESQYGGLTNSQIVGRIYSNVLGRPGDQAGIAFWTEVLNNGGSIAEVIVGFSQSPEFVTSTEAYVEGFLLAAADGEGIYTGSLFDVLTTTYDLTVNADHIVGTGSSEIFSAPLATGLDGLFATQTLQGVDVLDGGDGHDILKAELNGFTGIGGSDDPSIKNIEEFQLTSRDNDAELDMTRVEGVEEIRNVNSTRDLDVYEIQNSVVLAMDNVSENTTFYASYAADALGSDHASQVVEINSVGKDADNRTELNVHANGADVITDLALTVTGDNYLQVNYGLHGTVEHLTIDGDGDLNVRGNWFQQQWDSLKTLDASEMTGDLDIDVRGSTTIESIETGSGNDRVVVNGANFDGADILIDLGAGDNQFALAKVYDDGDIDALDFTGTTLEGFDGVLEFVDNVSLGGDATLDLSGIGEQVTTLDFVDIDGNGNELMLAGTADALTVDVEFEINDLELHAGSVADLTVVAGDRIDLDQVTGSELKSLNLATTEDNSDIWLDIDAAVDPLDSTRNVAALETINVDATAGVNSDASVEIDASGATDDIDSLKTIDVRASGNAELNLTGRAGVVEVLGVHQVEQFTMSVTGAGGNFPLFNPSTAAGEVTFASGSLDAGVVLTDYSSTLGWPFNQNGNVLHDVEAASDIAADLDALAELNASSSGNVVTVEWADFGPQTGLTVFAPGTGATSGSLVDPVVSIVTPGVTPVSMEPGSGFDALETVTLVAGADADANLEDVYGDFVLDVSAGNNANVDLFNTEAVSATISAGNSAVVDVSGDTIGNWSLETLTVSAGNSATVDLSDNLASFTTLDVSQVGTNLTGLTTLTVDASDALYGATAVTYVLGATDTITFDAEAAGATREIFTFDGAGIDLITINDFEGGNTVDSDRIDLSAFGVTSAGELSFVDNGGNLEITSITGAFAGEITLVGLGADANDVSQFNIIYA
;
A
#
# COMPACT_ATOMS: atom_id res chain seq x y z
N MET A 1 -51.77 44.40 -62.91
CA MET A 1 -52.70 44.73 -61.80
C MET A 1 -51.79 45.03 -60.63
N THR A 2 -51.70 46.28 -60.21
CA THR A 2 -50.74 46.73 -59.18
C THR A 2 -51.02 46.05 -57.84
N LEU A 3 -49.97 45.63 -57.14
CA LEU A 3 -50.10 45.09 -55.78
C LEU A 3 -50.57 46.18 -54.79
N PRO A 4 -51.52 45.86 -53.89
CA PRO A 4 -51.98 46.80 -52.89
C PRO A 4 -50.95 46.96 -51.76
N ALA A 5 -50.94 48.12 -51.10
CA ALA A 5 -49.94 48.47 -50.09
C ALA A 5 -49.95 47.54 -48.86
N ASP A 6 -51.09 46.91 -48.54
CA ASP A 6 -51.24 45.92 -47.47
C ASP A 6 -50.55 44.58 -47.78
N ILE A 7 -50.18 44.33 -49.04
CA ILE A 7 -49.31 43.20 -49.43
C ILE A 7 -47.84 43.66 -49.52
N VAL A 8 -47.59 44.86 -50.03
CA VAL A 8 -46.22 45.36 -50.26
C VAL A 8 -45.48 45.69 -48.95
N ILE A 9 -46.17 46.32 -47.98
CA ILE A 9 -45.53 46.79 -46.74
C ILE A 9 -44.99 45.62 -45.89
N PRO A 10 -45.76 44.55 -45.57
CA PRO A 10 -45.24 43.44 -44.78
C PRO A 10 -44.08 42.71 -45.44
N ARG A 11 -44.11 42.54 -46.77
CA ARG A 11 -43.00 41.93 -47.53
C ARG A 11 -41.74 42.79 -47.47
N TYR A 12 -41.89 44.09 -47.68
CA TYR A 12 -40.78 45.05 -47.60
C TYR A 12 -40.17 45.07 -46.19
N GLU A 13 -41.01 45.12 -45.15
CA GLU A 13 -40.56 45.14 -43.76
C GLU A 13 -39.91 43.80 -43.35
N GLY A 14 -40.42 42.67 -43.81
CA GLY A 14 -39.84 41.35 -43.51
C GLY A 14 -38.49 41.10 -44.19
N ILE A 15 -38.32 41.53 -45.45
CA ILE A 15 -37.09 41.28 -46.24
C ILE A 15 -36.04 42.37 -46.00
N LEU A 16 -36.42 43.65 -46.01
CA LEU A 16 -35.48 44.78 -45.89
C LEU A 16 -35.41 45.37 -44.48
N ARG A 17 -36.16 44.80 -43.52
CA ARG A 17 -36.11 45.13 -42.07
C ARG A 17 -36.24 46.63 -41.80
N SER A 18 -37.01 47.32 -42.64
CA SER A 18 -37.22 48.75 -42.61
C SER A 18 -38.58 49.11 -43.19
N THR A 19 -39.15 50.26 -42.81
CA THR A 19 -40.43 50.71 -43.37
C THR A 19 -40.19 51.48 -44.68
N PRO A 20 -40.92 51.18 -45.77
CA PRO A 20 -40.72 51.86 -47.04
C PRO A 20 -41.17 53.33 -46.97
N SER A 21 -40.37 54.25 -47.53
CA SER A 21 -40.82 55.63 -47.75
C SER A 21 -41.95 55.70 -48.78
N GLU A 22 -42.71 56.82 -48.82
CA GLU A 22 -43.78 57.00 -49.81
C GLU A 22 -43.31 56.81 -51.27
N ALA A 23 -42.04 57.16 -51.56
CA ALA A 23 -41.45 56.99 -52.89
C ALA A 23 -41.05 55.53 -53.18
N GLN A 24 -40.52 54.81 -52.19
CA GLN A 24 -40.20 53.39 -52.32
C GLN A 24 -41.49 52.58 -52.45
N LEU A 25 -42.48 52.83 -51.60
CA LEU A 25 -43.76 52.14 -51.65
C LEU A 25 -44.43 52.29 -53.02
N ALA A 26 -44.38 53.47 -53.64
CA ALA A 26 -44.88 53.68 -55.00
C ALA A 26 -44.17 52.82 -56.05
N ASN A 27 -42.84 52.65 -55.94
CA ASN A 27 -42.07 51.81 -56.86
C ASN A 27 -42.39 50.32 -56.69
N TYR A 28 -42.63 49.85 -55.46
CA TYR A 28 -42.92 48.43 -55.19
C TYR A 28 -44.40 48.05 -55.40
N THR A 29 -45.33 49.02 -55.38
CA THR A 29 -46.73 48.76 -55.76
C THR A 29 -46.95 48.56 -57.27
N ASP A 30 -45.96 48.91 -58.11
CA ASP A 30 -46.05 48.78 -59.57
C ASP A 30 -45.80 47.34 -60.09
N PHE A 31 -45.38 46.40 -59.23
CA PHE A 31 -45.24 44.98 -59.58
C PHE A 31 -46.60 44.29 -59.80
N ASP A 32 -46.63 43.29 -60.69
CA ASP A 32 -47.85 42.57 -61.07
C ASP A 32 -48.08 41.30 -60.21
N THR A 33 -47.02 40.75 -59.59
CA THR A 33 -47.09 39.55 -58.73
C THR A 33 -46.21 39.67 -57.47
N VAL A 34 -46.56 38.93 -56.42
CA VAL A 34 -45.76 38.87 -55.17
C VAL A 34 -44.36 38.31 -55.46
N VAL A 35 -44.22 37.35 -56.37
CA VAL A 35 -42.92 36.80 -56.77
C VAL A 35 -42.01 37.86 -57.41
N GLU A 36 -42.54 38.73 -58.26
CA GLU A 36 -41.75 39.83 -58.84
C GLU A 36 -41.35 40.88 -57.80
N LEU A 37 -42.21 41.11 -56.79
CA LEU A 37 -41.90 41.97 -55.65
C LEU A 37 -40.80 41.37 -54.78
N ASP A 38 -40.96 40.11 -54.37
CA ASP A 38 -40.01 39.41 -53.49
C ASP A 38 -38.62 39.34 -54.15
N ASN A 39 -38.53 38.98 -55.43
CA ASN A 39 -37.26 38.98 -56.15
C ASN A 39 -36.59 40.37 -56.19
N ALA A 40 -37.38 41.44 -56.32
CA ALA A 40 -36.85 42.80 -56.31
C ALA A 40 -36.40 43.26 -54.91
N LEU A 41 -37.04 42.76 -53.86
CA LEU A 41 -36.67 43.03 -52.47
C LEU A 41 -35.46 42.20 -52.05
N LEU A 42 -35.41 40.91 -52.37
CA LEU A 42 -34.24 40.04 -52.13
C LEU A 42 -33.01 40.58 -52.85
N SER A 43 -33.14 41.01 -54.11
CA SER A 43 -32.03 41.68 -54.83
C SER A 43 -31.54 42.95 -54.14
N ALA A 44 -32.37 43.64 -53.37
CA ALA A 44 -31.94 44.79 -52.56
C ALA A 44 -31.32 44.34 -51.22
N ALA A 45 -31.79 43.24 -50.63
CA ALA A 45 -31.32 42.66 -49.38
C ALA A 45 -29.85 42.18 -49.45
N VAL A 46 -29.39 41.72 -50.63
CA VAL A 46 -28.01 41.22 -50.85
C VAL A 46 -26.91 42.12 -50.29
N VAL A 47 -27.11 43.44 -50.34
CA VAL A 47 -26.11 44.42 -49.87
C VAL A 47 -26.47 45.09 -48.55
N THR A 48 -27.62 44.78 -47.95
CA THR A 48 -28.19 45.52 -46.83
C THR A 48 -28.60 44.65 -45.64
N VAL A 49 -29.05 43.42 -45.87
CA VAL A 49 -29.54 42.50 -44.84
C VAL A 49 -28.71 41.23 -44.79
N ASP A 50 -28.44 40.62 -45.95
CA ASP A 50 -27.74 39.34 -46.02
C ASP A 50 -26.37 39.33 -45.32
N PRO A 51 -25.53 40.38 -45.41
CA PRO A 51 -24.26 40.39 -44.71
C PRO A 51 -24.41 40.32 -43.19
N VAL A 52 -25.49 40.88 -42.64
CA VAL A 52 -25.78 40.84 -41.20
C VAL A 52 -26.20 39.43 -40.77
N VAL A 53 -27.05 38.77 -41.56
CA VAL A 53 -27.50 37.38 -41.30
C VAL A 53 -26.30 36.42 -41.34
N ARG A 54 -25.46 36.49 -42.37
CA ARG A 54 -24.23 35.69 -42.47
C ARG A 54 -23.25 35.96 -41.34
N LEU A 55 -23.18 37.19 -40.84
CA LEU A 55 -22.30 37.51 -39.72
C LEU A 55 -22.77 36.85 -38.43
N TYR A 56 -24.07 36.83 -38.16
CA TYR A 56 -24.65 36.07 -37.05
C TYR A 56 -24.35 34.58 -37.16
N GLN A 57 -24.50 34.00 -38.34
CA GLN A 57 -24.17 32.59 -38.56
C GLN A 57 -22.68 32.34 -38.31
N ALA A 58 -21.79 33.11 -38.93
CA ALA A 58 -20.35 32.90 -38.82
C ALA A 58 -19.83 33.04 -37.39
N VAL A 59 -20.38 33.98 -36.62
CA VAL A 59 -19.90 34.26 -35.26
C VAL A 59 -20.60 33.41 -34.21
N PHE A 60 -21.91 33.19 -34.32
CA PHE A 60 -22.70 32.58 -33.25
C PHE A 60 -23.34 31.25 -33.63
N GLY A 61 -23.11 30.76 -34.84
CA GLY A 61 -23.68 29.50 -35.35
C GLY A 61 -25.20 29.52 -35.47
N ARG A 62 -25.81 30.71 -35.54
CA ARG A 62 -27.27 30.87 -35.51
C ARG A 62 -27.77 32.02 -36.38
N VAL A 63 -29.06 32.00 -36.71
CA VAL A 63 -29.73 33.17 -37.26
C VAL A 63 -29.88 34.31 -36.23
N PRO A 64 -29.94 35.57 -36.68
CA PRO A 64 -30.30 36.71 -35.83
C PRO A 64 -31.70 36.55 -35.22
N ASP A 65 -31.87 37.01 -33.98
CA ASP A 65 -33.22 37.24 -33.47
C ASP A 65 -33.88 38.43 -34.18
N SER A 66 -35.22 38.53 -34.14
CA SER A 66 -35.93 39.57 -34.90
C SER A 66 -35.53 40.99 -34.51
N ASP A 67 -35.36 41.27 -33.21
CA ASP A 67 -35.00 42.62 -32.73
C ASP A 67 -33.53 42.94 -33.03
N GLY A 68 -32.65 41.94 -32.89
CA GLY A 68 -31.24 42.01 -33.26
C GLY A 68 -31.05 42.30 -34.74
N LEU A 69 -31.78 41.59 -35.62
CA LEU A 69 -31.72 41.82 -37.06
C LEU A 69 -32.12 43.25 -37.43
N ASP A 70 -33.23 43.74 -36.88
CA ASP A 70 -33.71 45.11 -37.12
C ASP A 70 -32.68 46.14 -36.65
N PHE A 71 -32.09 45.93 -35.48
CA PHE A 71 -31.07 46.81 -34.92
C PHE A 71 -29.81 46.87 -35.80
N TRP A 72 -29.25 45.72 -36.16
CA TRP A 72 -27.98 45.65 -36.89
C TRP A 72 -28.12 46.06 -38.36
N VAL A 73 -29.24 45.73 -39.01
CA VAL A 73 -29.56 46.24 -40.36
C VAL A 73 -29.71 47.76 -40.35
N ALA A 74 -30.39 48.33 -39.35
CA ALA A 74 -30.50 49.80 -39.24
C ALA A 74 -29.13 50.48 -39.01
N ALA A 75 -28.24 49.85 -38.26
CA ALA A 75 -26.86 50.32 -38.05
C ALA A 75 -26.03 50.25 -39.35
N PHE A 76 -26.24 49.21 -40.16
CA PHE A 76 -25.52 48.92 -41.41
C PHE A 76 -26.03 49.73 -42.63
N ASP A 77 -27.33 49.70 -42.95
CA ASP A 77 -27.85 50.15 -44.26
C ASP A 77 -28.46 51.58 -44.30
N GLY A 78 -28.85 52.20 -43.19
CA GLY A 78 -29.65 53.44 -43.33
C GLY A 78 -29.77 54.43 -42.17
N GLY A 79 -29.24 54.13 -40.98
CA GLY A 79 -29.38 55.02 -39.81
C GLY A 79 -28.06 55.60 -39.27
N GLN A 80 -26.97 54.82 -39.27
CA GLN A 80 -25.69 55.19 -38.66
C GLN A 80 -24.46 55.01 -39.57
N GLY A 81 -24.54 54.15 -40.60
CA GLY A 81 -23.53 54.02 -41.65
C GLY A 81 -22.27 53.24 -41.24
N MET A 82 -22.42 52.24 -40.36
CA MET A 82 -21.30 51.37 -39.96
C MET A 82 -20.84 50.51 -41.14
N SER A 83 -19.53 50.33 -41.29
CA SER A 83 -18.98 49.30 -42.17
C SER A 83 -19.15 47.91 -41.57
N LEU A 84 -19.12 46.87 -42.41
CA LEU A 84 -19.24 45.48 -41.94
C LEU A 84 -18.11 45.10 -40.96
N LEU A 85 -16.93 45.73 -41.11
CA LEU A 85 -15.83 45.55 -40.18
C LEU A 85 -16.11 46.18 -38.80
N GLU A 86 -16.69 47.37 -38.76
CA GLU A 86 -17.12 47.99 -37.49
C GLU A 86 -18.25 47.20 -36.83
N LEU A 87 -19.14 46.60 -37.63
CA LEU A 87 -20.23 45.74 -37.14
C LEU A 87 -19.66 44.42 -36.58
N SER A 88 -18.74 43.77 -37.29
CA SER A 88 -18.00 42.58 -36.83
C SER A 88 -17.21 42.85 -35.55
N SER A 89 -16.56 44.01 -35.43
CA SER A 89 -15.89 44.42 -34.19
C SER A 89 -16.88 44.53 -33.03
N ALA A 90 -18.07 45.09 -33.27
CA ALA A 90 -19.09 45.20 -32.23
C ALA A 90 -19.65 43.83 -31.78
N PHE A 91 -19.63 42.82 -32.66
CA PHE A 91 -19.98 41.44 -32.30
C PHE A 91 -18.88 40.81 -31.45
N GLY A 92 -17.60 41.00 -31.84
CA GLY A 92 -16.45 40.55 -31.05
C GLY A 92 -16.38 41.18 -29.66
N ASP A 93 -16.88 42.41 -29.49
CA ASP A 93 -16.95 43.12 -28.21
C ASP A 93 -18.21 42.76 -27.39
N SER A 94 -19.08 41.87 -27.88
CA SER A 94 -20.34 41.54 -27.24
C SER A 94 -20.16 40.53 -26.09
N GLY A 95 -21.05 40.58 -25.10
CA GLY A 95 -21.07 39.58 -24.03
C GLY A 95 -21.41 38.16 -24.51
N GLU A 96 -22.08 38.03 -25.66
CA GLU A 96 -22.34 36.72 -26.30
C GLU A 96 -21.04 36.14 -26.88
N PHE A 97 -20.20 36.98 -27.51
CA PHE A 97 -18.90 36.55 -28.00
C PHE A 97 -17.97 36.13 -26.87
N GLU A 98 -17.85 36.94 -25.81
CA GLU A 98 -17.07 36.58 -24.62
C GLU A 98 -17.55 35.26 -23.99
N SER A 99 -18.87 35.02 -23.97
CA SER A 99 -19.41 33.76 -23.46
C SER A 99 -19.12 32.54 -24.34
N GLN A 100 -18.94 32.71 -25.65
CA GLN A 100 -18.74 31.61 -26.59
C GLN A 100 -17.27 31.36 -26.95
N TYR A 101 -16.43 32.39 -26.83
CA TYR A 101 -15.03 32.38 -27.26
C TYR A 101 -14.05 32.79 -26.16
N GLY A 102 -14.54 33.25 -25.00
CA GLY A 102 -13.70 33.66 -23.88
C GLY A 102 -12.84 32.50 -23.38
N GLY A 103 -11.52 32.72 -23.31
CA GLY A 103 -10.56 31.71 -22.90
C GLY A 103 -10.04 30.77 -24.01
N LEU A 104 -10.66 30.78 -25.19
CA LEU A 104 -10.20 29.96 -26.32
C LEU A 104 -8.91 30.50 -26.94
N THR A 105 -8.08 29.60 -27.46
CA THR A 105 -6.91 29.96 -28.26
C THR A 105 -7.31 30.47 -29.65
N ASN A 106 -6.40 31.17 -30.33
CA ASN A 106 -6.64 31.64 -31.69
C ASN A 106 -7.02 30.50 -32.66
N SER A 107 -6.45 29.31 -32.48
CA SER A 107 -6.75 28.15 -33.32
C SER A 107 -8.15 27.61 -33.08
N GLN A 108 -8.55 27.49 -31.81
CA GLN A 108 -9.91 27.08 -31.42
C GLN A 108 -10.97 28.08 -31.89
N ILE A 109 -10.71 29.39 -31.76
CA ILE A 109 -11.59 30.44 -32.29
C ILE A 109 -11.79 30.27 -33.80
N VAL A 110 -10.70 30.07 -34.55
CA VAL A 110 -10.75 29.86 -36.00
C VAL A 110 -11.48 28.58 -36.37
N GLY A 111 -11.19 27.46 -35.70
CA GLY A 111 -11.84 26.17 -35.93
C GLY A 111 -13.36 26.24 -35.70
N ARG A 112 -13.78 26.94 -34.64
CA ARG A 112 -15.20 27.13 -34.35
C ARG A 112 -15.91 28.03 -35.37
N ILE A 113 -15.26 29.11 -35.81
CA ILE A 113 -15.80 29.94 -36.91
C ILE A 113 -15.91 29.11 -38.19
N TYR A 114 -14.93 28.25 -38.48
CA TYR A 114 -15.00 27.32 -39.62
C TYR A 114 -16.22 26.41 -39.54
N SER A 115 -16.44 25.75 -38.40
CA SER A 115 -17.60 24.90 -38.18
C SER A 115 -18.93 25.66 -38.37
N ASN A 116 -19.03 26.87 -37.80
CA ASN A 116 -20.22 27.72 -37.96
C ASN A 116 -20.50 28.14 -39.41
N VAL A 117 -19.45 28.28 -40.22
CA VAL A 117 -19.51 28.79 -41.61
C VAL A 117 -19.70 27.66 -42.63
N LEU A 118 -19.10 26.50 -42.40
CA LEU A 118 -19.15 25.40 -43.36
C LEU A 118 -20.11 24.28 -42.95
N GLY A 119 -20.58 24.27 -41.70
CA GLY A 119 -21.32 23.12 -41.15
C GLY A 119 -20.43 21.88 -40.93
N ARG A 120 -19.12 22.01 -41.15
CA ARG A 120 -18.10 20.95 -41.03
C ARG A 120 -16.76 21.54 -40.55
N PRO A 121 -15.83 20.73 -40.03
CA PRO A 121 -14.48 21.19 -39.70
C PRO A 121 -13.75 21.81 -40.90
N GLY A 122 -12.94 22.84 -40.64
CA GLY A 122 -12.09 23.46 -41.66
C GLY A 122 -10.90 22.57 -42.04
N ASP A 123 -10.38 22.73 -43.25
CA ASP A 123 -9.14 22.04 -43.61
C ASP A 123 -7.95 22.60 -42.82
N GLN A 124 -6.99 21.72 -42.50
CA GLN A 124 -5.85 22.05 -41.65
C GLN A 124 -5.02 23.24 -42.19
N ALA A 125 -4.90 23.37 -43.52
CA ALA A 125 -4.14 24.46 -44.12
C ALA A 125 -4.89 25.82 -43.99
N GLY A 126 -6.21 25.79 -44.11
CA GLY A 126 -7.09 26.93 -43.88
C GLY A 126 -7.08 27.41 -42.43
N ILE A 127 -7.23 26.49 -41.46
CA ILE A 127 -7.14 26.80 -40.04
C ILE A 127 -5.78 27.40 -39.71
N ALA A 128 -4.69 26.77 -40.14
CA ALA A 128 -3.33 27.27 -39.90
C ALA A 128 -3.12 28.70 -40.46
N PHE A 129 -3.64 28.97 -41.66
CA PHE A 129 -3.55 30.30 -42.28
C PHE A 129 -4.25 31.38 -41.45
N TRP A 130 -5.50 31.16 -41.04
CA TRP A 130 -6.27 32.15 -40.28
C TRP A 130 -5.77 32.29 -38.83
N THR A 131 -5.29 31.21 -38.23
CA THR A 131 -4.62 31.23 -36.93
C THR A 131 -3.33 32.06 -36.99
N GLU A 132 -2.54 31.94 -38.06
CA GLU A 132 -1.35 32.77 -38.28
C GLU A 132 -1.70 34.26 -38.43
N VAL A 133 -2.84 34.59 -39.06
CA VAL A 133 -3.33 35.97 -39.14
C VAL A 133 -3.59 36.57 -37.75
N LEU A 134 -4.24 35.82 -36.85
CA LEU A 134 -4.48 36.25 -35.47
C LEU A 134 -3.19 36.34 -34.65
N ASN A 135 -2.31 35.34 -34.76
CA ASN A 135 -1.02 35.31 -34.07
C ASN A 135 -0.11 36.48 -34.48
N ASN A 136 -0.22 36.96 -35.72
CA ASN A 136 0.50 38.12 -36.23
C ASN A 136 -0.16 39.48 -35.94
N GLY A 137 -1.20 39.51 -35.10
CA GLY A 137 -1.85 40.73 -34.64
C GLY A 137 -2.98 41.24 -35.54
N GLY A 138 -3.48 40.40 -36.45
CA GLY A 138 -4.76 40.63 -37.12
C GLY A 138 -5.92 40.59 -36.11
N SER A 139 -7.00 41.31 -36.41
CA SER A 139 -8.17 41.33 -35.53
C SER A 139 -9.12 40.19 -35.82
N ILE A 140 -9.79 39.68 -34.78
CA ILE A 140 -10.88 38.69 -34.90
C ILE A 140 -11.97 39.22 -35.85
N ALA A 141 -12.25 40.53 -35.80
CA ALA A 141 -13.22 41.17 -36.68
C ALA A 141 -12.87 41.02 -38.18
N GLU A 142 -11.58 41.10 -38.54
CA GLU A 142 -11.10 40.89 -39.91
C GLU A 142 -11.25 39.43 -40.34
N VAL A 143 -10.96 38.49 -39.44
CA VAL A 143 -11.12 37.05 -39.69
C VAL A 143 -12.60 36.72 -39.94
N ILE A 144 -13.50 37.16 -39.06
CA ILE A 144 -14.95 36.96 -39.19
C ILE A 144 -15.48 37.56 -40.50
N VAL A 145 -15.05 38.76 -40.89
CA VAL A 145 -15.46 39.36 -42.18
C VAL A 145 -14.91 38.55 -43.35
N GLY A 146 -13.68 38.06 -43.25
CA GLY A 146 -13.05 37.18 -44.24
C GLY A 146 -13.87 35.91 -44.50
N PHE A 147 -14.37 35.27 -43.43
CA PHE A 147 -15.25 34.11 -43.53
C PHE A 147 -16.66 34.46 -44.00
N SER A 148 -17.33 35.40 -43.34
CA SER A 148 -18.75 35.73 -43.59
C SER A 148 -19.00 36.29 -44.99
N GLN A 149 -17.98 36.85 -45.64
CA GLN A 149 -18.05 37.38 -47.01
C GLN A 149 -17.16 36.61 -47.98
N SER A 150 -16.70 35.42 -47.62
CA SER A 150 -15.97 34.57 -48.57
C SER A 150 -16.91 34.21 -49.74
N PRO A 151 -16.39 34.11 -50.98
CA PRO A 151 -17.23 33.72 -52.11
C PRO A 151 -17.96 32.39 -51.89
N GLU A 152 -17.28 31.43 -51.24
CA GLU A 152 -17.84 30.12 -50.90
C GLU A 152 -19.03 30.24 -49.95
N PHE A 153 -18.86 30.97 -48.84
CA PHE A 153 -19.92 31.08 -47.84
C PHE A 153 -21.09 31.94 -48.30
N VAL A 154 -20.83 33.00 -49.08
CA VAL A 154 -21.89 33.81 -49.70
C VAL A 154 -22.72 32.95 -50.64
N THR A 155 -22.09 32.13 -51.48
CA THR A 155 -22.80 31.24 -52.40
C THR A 155 -23.51 30.11 -51.66
N SER A 156 -22.87 29.48 -50.67
CA SER A 156 -23.48 28.37 -49.93
C SER A 156 -24.66 28.82 -49.08
N THR A 157 -24.66 30.05 -48.55
CA THR A 157 -25.76 30.54 -47.71
C THR A 157 -26.84 31.33 -48.44
N GLU A 158 -26.67 31.62 -49.73
CA GLU A 158 -27.59 32.48 -50.52
C GLU A 158 -29.05 32.01 -50.38
N ALA A 159 -29.30 30.73 -50.65
CA ALA A 159 -30.64 30.16 -50.52
C ALA A 159 -31.18 30.25 -49.09
N TYR A 160 -30.38 29.89 -48.07
CA TYR A 160 -30.82 29.90 -46.67
C TYR A 160 -31.18 31.30 -46.17
N VAL A 161 -30.41 32.32 -46.58
CA VAL A 161 -30.73 33.71 -46.25
C VAL A 161 -32.01 34.15 -46.95
N GLU A 162 -32.20 33.83 -48.24
CA GLU A 162 -33.45 34.14 -48.94
C GLU A 162 -34.65 33.46 -48.27
N GLY A 163 -34.51 32.18 -47.91
CA GLY A 163 -35.53 31.40 -47.20
C GLY A 163 -35.91 32.01 -45.86
N PHE A 164 -34.90 32.36 -45.05
CA PHE A 164 -35.07 33.04 -43.78
C PHE A 164 -35.84 34.37 -43.94
N LEU A 165 -35.46 35.20 -44.92
CA LEU A 165 -36.10 36.50 -45.17
C LEU A 165 -37.51 36.38 -45.75
N LEU A 166 -37.77 35.40 -46.61
CA LEU A 166 -39.11 35.12 -47.13
C LEU A 166 -40.05 34.60 -46.03
N ALA A 167 -39.58 33.71 -45.16
CA ALA A 167 -40.33 33.26 -44.00
C ALA A 167 -40.66 34.43 -43.07
N ALA A 168 -39.71 35.32 -42.82
CA ALA A 168 -39.95 36.56 -42.07
C ALA A 168 -41.02 37.46 -42.74
N ALA A 169 -40.99 37.58 -44.07
CA ALA A 169 -41.95 38.35 -44.87
C ALA A 169 -43.38 37.77 -44.83
N ASP A 170 -43.50 36.47 -44.64
CA ASP A 170 -44.77 35.75 -44.47
C ASP A 170 -45.27 35.73 -43.02
N GLY A 171 -44.47 36.23 -42.07
CA GLY A 171 -44.78 36.22 -40.64
C GLY A 171 -44.50 34.88 -39.95
N GLU A 172 -43.78 33.98 -40.62
CA GLU A 172 -43.44 32.62 -40.17
C GLU A 172 -41.92 32.48 -39.91
N GLY A 173 -41.20 33.60 -39.75
CA GLY A 173 -39.75 33.59 -39.54
C GLY A 173 -39.34 32.81 -38.29
N ILE A 174 -38.40 31.87 -38.46
CA ILE A 174 -37.74 31.15 -37.36
C ILE A 174 -36.48 31.94 -37.00
N TYR A 175 -36.43 32.49 -35.79
CA TYR A 175 -35.39 33.42 -35.33
C TYR A 175 -34.45 32.78 -34.29
N THR A 176 -34.28 31.47 -34.37
CA THR A 176 -33.51 30.64 -33.45
C THR A 176 -32.91 29.45 -34.20
N GLY A 177 -31.77 28.92 -33.76
CA GLY A 177 -31.10 27.79 -34.43
C GLY A 177 -30.17 28.22 -35.57
N SER A 178 -29.53 27.26 -36.23
CA SER A 178 -28.58 27.52 -37.31
C SER A 178 -29.30 28.04 -38.55
N LEU A 179 -28.64 28.91 -39.32
CA LEU A 179 -29.11 29.32 -40.65
C LEU A 179 -29.31 28.13 -41.58
N PHE A 180 -28.51 27.07 -41.41
CA PHE A 180 -28.62 25.84 -42.18
C PHE A 180 -29.89 25.04 -41.85
N ASP A 181 -30.49 25.26 -40.67
CA ASP A 181 -31.75 24.63 -40.26
C ASP A 181 -32.98 25.35 -40.86
N VAL A 182 -32.79 26.57 -41.38
CA VAL A 182 -33.90 27.45 -41.82
C VAL A 182 -34.51 27.00 -43.15
N LEU A 183 -33.76 26.24 -43.94
CA LEU A 183 -34.22 25.62 -45.17
C LEU A 183 -33.81 24.15 -45.19
N THR A 184 -34.51 23.31 -44.44
CA THR A 184 -34.50 21.88 -44.75
C THR A 184 -35.86 21.53 -45.32
N THR A 185 -35.94 21.42 -46.65
CA THR A 185 -37.02 20.64 -47.22
C THR A 185 -36.84 19.22 -46.70
N THR A 186 -37.78 18.75 -45.88
CA THR A 186 -37.77 17.36 -45.41
C THR A 186 -38.56 16.50 -46.37
N TYR A 187 -37.91 15.48 -46.93
CA TYR A 187 -38.55 14.42 -47.69
C TYR A 187 -38.77 13.21 -46.78
N ASP A 188 -40.02 12.99 -46.38
CA ASP A 188 -40.40 11.81 -45.62
C ASP A 188 -40.54 10.59 -46.55
N LEU A 189 -39.67 9.59 -46.36
CA LEU A 189 -39.76 8.31 -47.04
C LEU A 189 -40.97 7.52 -46.55
N THR A 190 -41.52 6.69 -47.43
CA THR A 190 -42.69 5.88 -47.18
C THR A 190 -42.35 4.41 -47.26
N VAL A 191 -43.29 3.53 -46.93
CA VAL A 191 -43.10 2.08 -47.11
C VAL A 191 -43.18 1.65 -48.60
N ASN A 192 -43.30 2.58 -49.54
CA ASN A 192 -43.33 2.33 -50.97
C ASN A 192 -42.09 2.95 -51.63
N ALA A 193 -41.78 2.51 -52.84
CA ALA A 193 -40.66 3.06 -53.61
C ALA A 193 -40.72 4.59 -53.74
N ASP A 194 -39.69 5.23 -53.23
CA ASP A 194 -39.48 6.67 -53.29
C ASP A 194 -38.40 7.00 -54.35
N HIS A 195 -38.69 7.99 -55.19
CA HIS A 195 -37.74 8.50 -56.17
C HIS A 195 -37.66 10.01 -56.01
N ILE A 196 -36.68 10.45 -55.24
CA ILE A 196 -36.54 11.82 -54.79
C ILE A 196 -35.25 12.37 -55.37
N VAL A 197 -35.35 13.54 -55.98
CA VAL A 197 -34.20 14.32 -56.46
C VAL A 197 -34.33 15.69 -55.82
N GLY A 198 -33.32 16.07 -55.05
CA GLY A 198 -33.24 17.30 -54.29
C GLY A 198 -33.12 18.54 -55.17
N THR A 199 -33.11 19.70 -54.52
CA THR A 199 -33.37 20.99 -55.19
C THR A 199 -32.15 21.87 -55.36
N GLY A 200 -30.97 21.40 -54.96
CA GLY A 200 -29.73 22.18 -55.01
C GLY A 200 -29.51 23.05 -53.76
N SER A 201 -30.21 22.74 -52.67
CA SER A 201 -30.05 23.30 -51.31
C SER A 201 -29.89 22.15 -50.31
N SER A 202 -29.55 22.40 -49.03
CA SER A 202 -29.59 21.31 -48.04
C SER A 202 -31.01 20.80 -47.82
N GLU A 203 -31.14 19.49 -47.81
CA GLU A 203 -32.37 18.76 -47.58
C GLU A 203 -32.19 17.65 -46.53
N ILE A 204 -33.30 17.26 -45.90
CA ILE A 204 -33.35 16.11 -44.98
C ILE A 204 -34.19 15.01 -45.61
N PHE A 205 -33.60 13.85 -45.81
CA PHE A 205 -34.29 12.63 -46.21
C PHE A 205 -34.63 11.85 -44.92
N SER A 206 -35.89 11.88 -44.52
CA SER A 206 -36.37 11.33 -43.25
C SER A 206 -36.98 9.95 -43.49
N ALA A 207 -36.34 8.91 -42.98
CA ALA A 207 -36.74 7.51 -43.11
C ALA A 207 -36.98 6.84 -41.74
N PRO A 208 -37.99 7.29 -40.97
CA PRO A 208 -38.34 6.67 -39.69
C PRO A 208 -38.99 5.30 -39.91
N LEU A 209 -39.00 4.44 -38.89
CA LEU A 209 -39.74 3.19 -38.98
C LEU A 209 -41.25 3.46 -39.00
N ALA A 210 -41.94 2.96 -40.02
CA ALA A 210 -43.39 3.07 -40.10
C ALA A 210 -44.08 2.05 -39.18
N THR A 211 -45.28 2.36 -38.71
CA THR A 211 -46.11 1.38 -37.99
C THR A 211 -46.52 0.24 -38.92
N GLY A 212 -46.14 -1.00 -38.61
CA GLY A 212 -46.54 -2.15 -39.42
C GLY A 212 -48.05 -2.42 -39.42
N LEU A 213 -48.54 -3.11 -40.46
CA LEU A 213 -49.97 -3.40 -40.68
C LEU A 213 -50.66 -4.14 -39.51
N ASP A 214 -49.90 -4.93 -38.75
CA ASP A 214 -50.38 -5.68 -37.59
C ASP A 214 -50.14 -4.95 -36.26
N GLY A 215 -49.49 -3.78 -36.28
CA GLY A 215 -49.16 -2.97 -35.11
C GLY A 215 -48.18 -3.61 -34.12
N LEU A 216 -47.56 -4.73 -34.50
CA LEU A 216 -46.71 -5.56 -33.63
C LEU A 216 -45.22 -5.46 -33.95
N PHE A 217 -44.87 -5.03 -35.17
CA PHE A 217 -43.50 -4.80 -35.65
C PHE A 217 -43.47 -3.52 -36.47
N ALA A 218 -42.40 -2.75 -36.37
CA ALA A 218 -42.20 -1.57 -37.22
C ALA A 218 -41.73 -1.99 -38.63
N THR A 219 -42.02 -1.19 -39.65
CA THR A 219 -41.75 -1.47 -41.06
C THR A 219 -40.79 -0.43 -41.62
N GLN A 220 -39.71 -0.91 -42.25
CA GLN A 220 -38.69 -0.07 -42.87
C GLN A 220 -39.27 0.84 -43.96
N THR A 221 -38.90 2.13 -43.95
CA THR A 221 -39.22 3.11 -45.00
C THR A 221 -38.07 3.30 -45.97
N LEU A 222 -36.81 3.28 -45.51
CA LEU A 222 -35.65 3.17 -46.40
C LEU A 222 -35.55 1.74 -46.97
N GLN A 223 -35.94 1.58 -48.23
CA GLN A 223 -36.02 0.29 -48.90
C GLN A 223 -35.11 0.24 -50.12
N GLY A 224 -34.77 -0.98 -50.51
CA GLY A 224 -33.99 -1.26 -51.70
C GLY A 224 -34.46 -0.65 -53.03
N VAL A 225 -35.77 -0.37 -53.12
CA VAL A 225 -36.40 0.22 -54.30
C VAL A 225 -36.25 1.74 -54.37
N ASP A 226 -35.70 2.37 -53.34
CA ASP A 226 -35.61 3.81 -53.25
C ASP A 226 -34.43 4.33 -54.07
N VAL A 227 -34.64 5.50 -54.67
CA VAL A 227 -33.64 6.23 -55.45
C VAL A 227 -33.63 7.67 -54.97
N LEU A 228 -32.59 8.02 -54.23
CA LEU A 228 -32.40 9.32 -53.59
C LEU A 228 -31.19 10.02 -54.23
N ASP A 229 -31.33 11.30 -54.54
CA ASP A 229 -30.27 12.17 -55.04
C ASP A 229 -30.43 13.52 -54.36
N GLY A 230 -29.51 13.95 -53.49
CA GLY A 230 -29.63 15.25 -52.78
C GLY A 230 -29.33 16.45 -53.68
N GLY A 231 -28.43 16.29 -54.65
CA GLY A 231 -28.08 17.33 -55.61
C GLY A 231 -26.90 18.17 -55.12
N ASP A 232 -27.05 19.49 -55.12
CA ASP A 232 -26.05 20.40 -54.54
C ASP A 232 -26.55 20.79 -53.13
N GLY A 233 -25.66 21.00 -52.16
CA GLY A 233 -26.07 21.31 -50.78
C GLY A 233 -25.27 20.49 -49.78
N HIS A 234 -25.69 20.52 -48.52
CA HIS A 234 -25.25 19.55 -47.51
C HIS A 234 -26.48 18.75 -47.05
N ASP A 235 -26.66 17.58 -47.61
CA ASP A 235 -27.86 16.77 -47.48
C ASP A 235 -27.71 15.69 -46.41
N ILE A 236 -28.79 15.46 -45.64
CA ILE A 236 -28.77 14.54 -44.50
C ILE A 236 -29.81 13.44 -44.70
N LEU A 237 -29.39 12.18 -44.64
CA LEU A 237 -30.30 11.03 -44.50
C LEU A 237 -30.45 10.67 -43.02
N LYS A 238 -31.68 10.75 -42.49
CA LYS A 238 -32.01 10.30 -41.13
C LYS A 238 -32.83 9.01 -41.20
N ALA A 239 -32.21 7.87 -40.92
CA ALA A 239 -32.85 6.56 -41.09
C ALA A 239 -32.88 5.75 -39.79
N GLU A 240 -34.07 5.31 -39.39
CA GLU A 240 -34.23 4.28 -38.36
C GLU A 240 -34.28 2.90 -39.05
N LEU A 241 -33.44 1.96 -38.63
CA LEU A 241 -33.25 0.64 -39.24
C LEU A 241 -33.62 -0.48 -38.25
N ASN A 242 -34.25 -1.58 -38.71
CA ASN A 242 -34.72 -2.64 -37.79
C ASN A 242 -34.67 -4.10 -38.30
N GLY A 243 -33.51 -4.60 -38.74
CA GLY A 243 -33.40 -5.97 -39.24
C GLY A 243 -33.45 -6.10 -40.74
N PHE A 244 -32.78 -5.18 -41.47
CA PHE A 244 -32.59 -5.30 -42.91
C PHE A 244 -31.69 -6.51 -43.23
N THR A 245 -32.25 -7.71 -43.20
CA THR A 245 -31.66 -8.84 -43.91
C THR A 245 -32.21 -8.77 -45.32
N GLY A 246 -31.38 -8.36 -46.28
CA GLY A 246 -31.76 -8.28 -47.68
C GLY A 246 -32.64 -9.47 -48.08
N ILE A 247 -33.85 -9.20 -48.57
CA ILE A 247 -34.66 -10.24 -49.21
C ILE A 247 -33.91 -10.57 -50.49
N GLY A 248 -32.98 -11.53 -50.43
CA GLY A 248 -31.94 -11.76 -51.43
C GLY A 248 -32.31 -11.37 -52.86
N GLY A 249 -31.63 -10.36 -53.39
CA GLY A 249 -31.69 -9.95 -54.80
C GLY A 249 -31.61 -8.44 -55.05
N SER A 250 -30.53 -8.04 -55.74
CA SER A 250 -30.31 -6.91 -56.67
C SER A 250 -30.69 -5.47 -56.38
N ASP A 251 -31.37 -5.07 -55.31
CA ASP A 251 -31.63 -3.64 -55.14
C ASP A 251 -31.58 -3.22 -53.67
N ASP A 252 -30.42 -2.75 -53.21
CA ASP A 252 -30.24 -1.82 -52.08
C ASP A 252 -30.57 -0.38 -52.55
N PRO A 253 -30.90 0.58 -51.65
CA PRO A 253 -31.28 1.92 -52.09
C PRO A 253 -30.16 2.56 -52.91
N SER A 254 -30.53 3.25 -53.99
CA SER A 254 -29.59 4.04 -54.76
C SER A 254 -29.53 5.43 -54.16
N ILE A 255 -28.39 5.83 -53.60
CA ILE A 255 -28.26 7.12 -52.93
C ILE A 255 -27.08 7.88 -53.54
N LYS A 256 -27.28 9.16 -53.89
CA LYS A 256 -26.23 10.02 -54.44
C LYS A 256 -26.28 11.40 -53.83
N ASN A 257 -25.13 12.05 -53.68
CA ASN A 257 -25.01 13.43 -53.21
C ASN A 257 -25.84 13.66 -51.93
N ILE A 258 -25.67 12.75 -50.96
CA ILE A 258 -26.17 12.92 -49.61
C ILE A 258 -24.95 12.71 -48.72
N GLU A 259 -24.48 13.80 -48.11
CA GLU A 259 -23.18 13.86 -47.46
C GLU A 259 -23.20 13.23 -46.07
N GLU A 260 -24.30 13.34 -45.32
CA GLU A 260 -24.39 12.86 -43.93
C GLU A 260 -25.47 11.81 -43.74
N PHE A 261 -25.10 10.64 -43.19
CA PHE A 261 -26.02 9.57 -42.85
C PHE A 261 -26.17 9.46 -41.33
N GLN A 262 -27.31 9.87 -40.77
CA GLN A 262 -27.69 9.63 -39.38
C GLN A 262 -28.52 8.35 -39.28
N LEU A 263 -27.91 7.28 -38.78
CA LEU A 263 -28.47 5.94 -38.74
C LEU A 263 -28.77 5.52 -37.30
N THR A 264 -29.97 4.98 -37.08
CA THR A 264 -30.43 4.51 -35.76
C THR A 264 -30.89 3.06 -35.86
N SER A 265 -30.18 2.13 -35.23
CA SER A 265 -30.57 0.72 -35.13
C SER A 265 -31.47 0.48 -33.91
N ARG A 266 -32.71 0.04 -34.16
CA ARG A 266 -33.74 -0.19 -33.14
C ARG A 266 -34.52 -1.47 -33.42
N ASP A 267 -35.09 -2.03 -32.36
CA ASP A 267 -35.81 -3.32 -32.34
C ASP A 267 -34.94 -4.56 -32.61
N ASN A 268 -34.24 -4.62 -33.75
CA ASN A 268 -33.31 -5.69 -34.14
C ASN A 268 -32.02 -5.09 -34.75
N ASP A 269 -30.98 -5.89 -34.85
CA ASP A 269 -29.70 -5.54 -35.51
C ASP A 269 -29.97 -5.10 -36.95
N ALA A 270 -29.26 -4.07 -37.41
CA ALA A 270 -29.47 -3.45 -38.71
C ALA A 270 -28.25 -3.56 -39.61
N GLU A 271 -28.47 -3.59 -40.92
CA GLU A 271 -27.42 -3.73 -41.94
C GLU A 271 -27.72 -2.77 -43.12
N LEU A 272 -26.71 -2.09 -43.66
CA LEU A 272 -26.81 -1.18 -44.81
C LEU A 272 -25.65 -1.39 -45.81
N ASP A 273 -26.01 -1.78 -47.03
CA ASP A 273 -25.08 -1.92 -48.16
C ASP A 273 -24.79 -0.57 -48.81
N MET A 274 -23.51 -0.18 -48.84
CA MET A 274 -23.06 1.09 -49.39
C MET A 274 -22.59 0.98 -50.85
N THR A 275 -22.70 -0.19 -51.51
CA THR A 275 -22.26 -0.42 -52.90
C THR A 275 -22.92 0.54 -53.91
N ARG A 276 -24.14 1.01 -53.60
CA ARG A 276 -24.93 1.91 -54.47
C ARG A 276 -25.04 3.34 -53.94
N VAL A 277 -24.16 3.71 -53.01
CA VAL A 277 -24.08 5.04 -52.42
C VAL A 277 -22.88 5.79 -53.00
N GLU A 278 -23.08 7.04 -53.40
CA GLU A 278 -22.02 7.93 -53.89
C GLU A 278 -22.13 9.31 -53.21
N GLY A 279 -21.00 9.88 -52.78
CA GLY A 279 -20.97 11.25 -52.22
C GLY A 279 -21.24 11.35 -50.72
N VAL A 280 -21.29 10.23 -50.00
CA VAL A 280 -21.30 10.25 -48.53
C VAL A 280 -19.95 10.73 -48.00
N GLU A 281 -19.97 11.64 -47.04
CA GLU A 281 -18.79 12.18 -46.36
C GLU A 281 -18.76 11.77 -44.88
N GLU A 282 -19.93 11.50 -44.30
CA GLU A 282 -20.08 11.19 -42.89
C GLU A 282 -21.17 10.14 -42.61
N ILE A 283 -20.88 9.21 -41.68
CA ILE A 283 -21.82 8.19 -41.20
C ILE A 283 -21.88 8.24 -39.68
N ARG A 284 -23.02 8.66 -39.15
CA ARG A 284 -23.30 8.79 -37.72
C ARG A 284 -24.24 7.68 -37.23
N ASN A 285 -23.78 6.88 -36.29
CA ASN A 285 -24.61 5.96 -35.51
C ASN A 285 -25.21 6.70 -34.31
N VAL A 286 -26.52 6.94 -34.34
CA VAL A 286 -27.20 7.86 -33.43
C VAL A 286 -28.30 7.11 -32.67
N ASN A 287 -28.31 7.19 -31.34
CA ASN A 287 -29.37 6.63 -30.47
C ASN A 287 -29.64 5.12 -30.67
N SER A 288 -28.67 4.36 -31.16
CA SER A 288 -28.85 2.92 -31.40
C SER A 288 -28.91 2.12 -30.10
N THR A 289 -29.74 1.08 -30.12
CA THR A 289 -29.99 0.16 -28.99
C THR A 289 -29.72 -1.31 -29.37
N ARG A 290 -29.21 -1.50 -30.58
CA ARG A 290 -28.95 -2.76 -31.29
C ARG A 290 -27.73 -2.57 -32.19
N ASP A 291 -27.20 -3.67 -32.69
CA ASP A 291 -26.03 -3.64 -33.57
C ASP A 291 -26.36 -2.94 -34.89
N LEU A 292 -25.37 -2.25 -35.46
CA LEU A 292 -25.46 -1.58 -36.75
C LEU A 292 -24.28 -2.01 -37.62
N ASP A 293 -24.55 -2.57 -38.79
CA ASP A 293 -23.56 -2.95 -39.78
C ASP A 293 -23.70 -2.08 -41.03
N VAL A 294 -22.63 -1.40 -41.41
CA VAL A 294 -22.54 -0.58 -42.62
C VAL A 294 -21.35 -1.08 -43.42
N TYR A 295 -21.59 -1.67 -44.59
CA TYR A 295 -20.56 -2.39 -45.33
C TYR A 295 -20.48 -1.95 -46.79
N GLU A 296 -19.33 -2.21 -47.43
CA GLU A 296 -18.98 -1.74 -48.78
C GLU A 296 -18.94 -0.20 -48.89
N ILE A 297 -18.41 0.50 -47.88
CA ILE A 297 -18.23 1.95 -47.91
C ILE A 297 -17.23 2.32 -49.01
N GLN A 298 -17.62 3.19 -49.95
CA GLN A 298 -16.92 3.39 -51.23
C GLN A 298 -15.80 4.45 -51.20
N ASN A 299 -15.70 5.25 -50.13
CA ASN A 299 -14.69 6.31 -49.96
C ASN A 299 -14.43 6.54 -48.47
N SER A 300 -13.31 7.18 -48.13
CA SER A 300 -13.04 7.63 -46.76
C SER A 300 -14.18 8.53 -46.24
N VAL A 301 -14.66 8.25 -45.04
CA VAL A 301 -15.73 9.00 -44.35
C VAL A 301 -15.33 9.27 -42.90
N VAL A 302 -15.92 10.31 -42.31
CA VAL A 302 -15.97 10.46 -40.86
C VAL A 302 -17.01 9.48 -40.32
N LEU A 303 -16.65 8.73 -39.28
CA LEU A 303 -17.59 7.90 -38.53
C LEU A 303 -17.97 8.63 -37.24
N ALA A 304 -19.21 8.53 -36.79
CA ALA A 304 -19.59 9.06 -35.48
C ALA A 304 -20.49 8.10 -34.71
N MET A 305 -20.43 8.17 -33.38
CA MET A 305 -21.28 7.44 -32.46
C MET A 305 -21.84 8.41 -31.42
N ASP A 306 -23.16 8.62 -31.41
CA ASP A 306 -23.82 9.59 -30.54
C ASP A 306 -24.96 8.94 -29.76
N ASN A 307 -24.83 8.89 -28.43
CA ASN A 307 -25.79 8.31 -27.49
C ASN A 307 -26.13 6.84 -27.82
N VAL A 308 -25.11 6.03 -28.11
CA VAL A 308 -25.25 4.61 -28.47
C VAL A 308 -25.22 3.75 -27.21
N SER A 309 -26.24 2.90 -27.03
CA SER A 309 -26.42 2.09 -25.82
C SER A 309 -25.34 1.03 -25.64
N GLU A 310 -25.14 0.60 -24.40
CA GLU A 310 -24.24 -0.49 -24.03
C GLU A 310 -24.55 -1.82 -24.72
N ASN A 311 -23.55 -2.72 -24.80
CA ASN A 311 -23.68 -4.06 -25.38
C ASN A 311 -24.20 -4.04 -26.83
N THR A 312 -23.80 -3.03 -27.60
CA THR A 312 -24.07 -2.93 -29.03
C THR A 312 -22.75 -2.87 -29.80
N THR A 313 -22.78 -3.28 -31.07
CA THR A 313 -21.62 -3.19 -31.96
C THR A 313 -21.94 -2.33 -33.19
N PHE A 314 -21.02 -1.42 -33.52
CA PHE A 314 -21.01 -0.69 -34.79
C PHE A 314 -19.94 -1.26 -35.71
N TYR A 315 -20.37 -1.92 -36.78
CA TYR A 315 -19.51 -2.41 -37.86
C TYR A 315 -19.51 -1.41 -39.02
N ALA A 316 -18.32 -0.98 -39.45
CA ALA A 316 -18.12 -0.13 -40.62
C ALA A 316 -17.05 -0.75 -41.53
N SER A 317 -17.44 -1.32 -42.66
CA SER A 317 -16.52 -2.01 -43.58
C SER A 317 -16.38 -1.26 -44.89
N TYR A 318 -15.15 -0.85 -45.21
CA TYR A 318 -14.82 -0.25 -46.50
C TYR A 318 -14.80 -1.29 -47.62
N ALA A 319 -15.20 -0.87 -48.82
CA ALA A 319 -15.01 -1.67 -50.02
C ALA A 319 -13.51 -1.86 -50.31
N ALA A 320 -13.17 -2.86 -51.13
CA ALA A 320 -11.78 -3.13 -51.47
C ALA A 320 -11.11 -1.96 -52.19
N ASP A 321 -9.96 -1.51 -51.67
CA ASP A 321 -9.14 -0.40 -52.21
C ASP A 321 -9.89 0.96 -52.23
N ALA A 322 -10.89 1.16 -51.36
CA ALA A 322 -11.70 2.38 -51.25
C ALA A 322 -10.99 3.57 -50.61
N LEU A 323 -9.98 3.33 -49.75
CA LEU A 323 -9.22 4.37 -49.07
C LEU A 323 -8.07 4.90 -49.94
N GLY A 324 -7.66 4.15 -50.96
CA GLY A 324 -6.82 4.62 -52.06
C GLY A 324 -5.34 4.83 -51.72
N SER A 325 -4.92 4.56 -50.48
CA SER A 325 -3.53 4.57 -50.01
C SER A 325 -3.20 3.30 -49.23
N ASP A 326 -1.94 2.84 -49.34
CA ASP A 326 -1.43 1.69 -48.57
C ASP A 326 -1.43 1.95 -47.04
N HIS A 327 -1.61 3.21 -46.61
CA HIS A 327 -1.69 3.70 -45.23
C HIS A 327 -2.80 4.76 -45.17
N ALA A 328 -3.91 4.47 -44.53
CA ALA A 328 -5.09 5.33 -44.46
C ALA A 328 -5.34 5.83 -43.04
N SER A 329 -5.92 7.03 -42.95
CA SER A 329 -6.36 7.63 -41.68
C SER A 329 -7.89 7.49 -41.53
N GLN A 330 -8.33 7.09 -40.35
CA GLN A 330 -9.75 7.05 -39.97
C GLN A 330 -10.02 8.06 -38.85
N VAL A 331 -11.08 8.86 -39.01
CA VAL A 331 -11.57 9.79 -37.98
C VAL A 331 -12.87 9.26 -37.40
N VAL A 332 -13.00 9.27 -36.07
CA VAL A 332 -14.20 8.82 -35.35
C VAL A 332 -14.61 9.84 -34.28
N GLU A 333 -15.84 10.32 -34.33
CA GLU A 333 -16.44 11.16 -33.28
C GLU A 333 -17.24 10.29 -32.30
N ILE A 334 -17.07 10.50 -30.99
CA ILE A 334 -17.68 9.70 -29.94
C ILE A 334 -18.34 10.62 -28.91
N ASN A 335 -19.62 10.42 -28.67
CA ASN A 335 -20.39 11.16 -27.69
C ASN A 335 -21.33 10.26 -26.89
N SER A 336 -21.13 10.17 -25.57
CA SER A 336 -22.01 9.45 -24.64
C SER A 336 -22.30 8.00 -25.07
N VAL A 337 -21.24 7.21 -25.29
CA VAL A 337 -21.30 5.85 -25.83
C VAL A 337 -21.05 4.80 -24.75
N GLY A 338 -21.89 3.76 -24.69
CA GLY A 338 -21.75 2.71 -23.69
C GLY A 338 -22.21 3.17 -22.31
N LYS A 339 -21.80 2.46 -21.26
CA LYS A 339 -22.30 2.75 -19.90
C LYS A 339 -21.28 2.59 -18.78
N ASP A 340 -20.55 1.47 -18.76
CA ASP A 340 -19.57 1.18 -17.72
C ASP A 340 -18.53 0.16 -18.24
N ALA A 341 -17.52 -0.16 -17.41
CA ALA A 341 -16.40 -1.01 -17.80
C ALA A 341 -16.80 -2.44 -18.23
N ASP A 342 -17.94 -2.95 -17.73
CA ASP A 342 -18.50 -4.27 -18.06
C ASP A 342 -19.52 -4.21 -19.20
N ASN A 343 -20.06 -3.02 -19.49
CA ASN A 343 -21.13 -2.78 -20.45
C ASN A 343 -20.67 -1.75 -21.50
N ARG A 344 -19.65 -2.14 -22.26
CA ARG A 344 -19.06 -1.34 -23.33
C ARG A 344 -19.85 -1.45 -24.63
N THR A 345 -19.67 -0.46 -25.48
CA THR A 345 -20.09 -0.51 -26.88
C THR A 345 -18.89 -0.83 -27.76
N GLU A 346 -19.07 -1.71 -28.74
CA GLU A 346 -17.99 -2.13 -29.63
C GLU A 346 -17.97 -1.30 -30.92
N LEU A 347 -16.79 -0.85 -31.32
CA LEU A 347 -16.52 -0.26 -32.63
C LEU A 347 -15.60 -1.19 -33.44
N ASN A 348 -16.02 -1.51 -34.66
CA ASN A 348 -15.26 -2.32 -35.58
C ASN A 348 -15.26 -1.66 -36.96
N VAL A 349 -14.09 -1.15 -37.38
CA VAL A 349 -13.90 -0.61 -38.72
C VAL A 349 -12.96 -1.53 -39.47
N HIS A 350 -13.32 -1.90 -40.70
CA HIS A 350 -12.53 -2.84 -41.49
C HIS A 350 -12.19 -2.25 -42.85
N ALA A 351 -10.91 -2.26 -43.21
CA ALA A 351 -10.45 -1.98 -44.56
C ALA A 351 -10.27 -3.30 -45.33
N ASN A 352 -10.85 -3.38 -46.53
CA ASN A 352 -10.75 -4.53 -47.42
C ASN A 352 -9.71 -4.29 -48.53
N GLY A 353 -9.20 -5.37 -49.13
CA GLY A 353 -8.28 -5.28 -50.27
C GLY A 353 -6.82 -5.07 -49.84
N ALA A 354 -6.14 -4.08 -50.43
CA ALA A 354 -4.78 -3.69 -50.07
C ALA A 354 -4.73 -2.54 -49.05
N ASP A 355 -5.87 -1.91 -48.75
CA ASP A 355 -5.96 -0.81 -47.79
C ASP A 355 -5.67 -1.28 -46.36
N VAL A 356 -4.98 -0.42 -45.60
CA VAL A 356 -4.65 -0.63 -44.19
C VAL A 356 -4.85 0.68 -43.44
N ILE A 357 -5.54 0.63 -42.29
CA ILE A 357 -5.70 1.79 -41.41
C ILE A 357 -4.51 1.82 -40.45
N THR A 358 -3.66 2.83 -40.57
CA THR A 358 -2.49 3.04 -39.71
C THR A 358 -2.67 4.17 -38.72
N ASP A 359 -3.53 5.13 -39.04
CA ASP A 359 -3.79 6.31 -38.22
C ASP A 359 -5.26 6.32 -37.81
N LEU A 360 -5.52 6.35 -36.51
CA LEU A 360 -6.87 6.47 -35.95
C LEU A 360 -6.94 7.75 -35.12
N ALA A 361 -7.87 8.64 -35.46
CA ALA A 361 -8.16 9.84 -34.69
C ALA A 361 -9.55 9.73 -34.05
N LEU A 362 -9.62 9.96 -32.75
CA LEU A 362 -10.85 9.94 -31.95
C LEU A 362 -11.12 11.34 -31.40
N THR A 363 -12.34 11.84 -31.56
CA THR A 363 -12.82 13.07 -30.90
C THR A 363 -13.90 12.72 -29.90
N VAL A 364 -13.69 13.04 -28.62
CA VAL A 364 -14.45 12.51 -27.48
C VAL A 364 -15.20 13.62 -26.75
N THR A 365 -16.49 13.41 -26.52
CA THR A 365 -17.34 14.26 -25.68
C THR A 365 -18.24 13.40 -24.78
N GLY A 366 -18.63 13.91 -23.61
CA GLY A 366 -19.43 13.13 -22.64
C GLY A 366 -18.71 11.90 -22.08
N ASP A 367 -19.43 10.99 -21.41
CA ASP A 367 -18.83 9.81 -20.76
C ASP A 367 -18.87 8.61 -21.71
N ASN A 368 -17.73 7.98 -21.99
CA ASN A 368 -17.64 6.94 -23.01
C ASN A 368 -16.93 5.66 -22.54
N TYR A 369 -17.54 4.51 -22.86
CA TYR A 369 -17.04 3.18 -22.59
C TYR A 369 -16.99 2.37 -23.90
N LEU A 370 -15.82 2.37 -24.52
CA LEU A 370 -15.59 1.82 -25.85
C LEU A 370 -14.80 0.52 -25.79
N GLN A 371 -15.13 -0.38 -26.69
CA GLN A 371 -14.29 -1.51 -27.07
C GLN A 371 -13.89 -1.41 -28.55
N VAL A 372 -12.59 -1.42 -28.86
CA VAL A 372 -12.11 -1.38 -30.25
C VAL A 372 -11.65 -2.78 -30.67
N ASN A 373 -12.20 -3.33 -31.77
CA ASN A 373 -11.95 -4.72 -32.20
C ASN A 373 -11.13 -4.87 -33.51
N TYR A 374 -10.82 -6.13 -33.84
CA TYR A 374 -9.79 -6.65 -34.77
C TYR A 374 -9.66 -6.04 -36.16
N GLY A 375 -10.69 -5.40 -36.71
CA GLY A 375 -10.61 -4.75 -38.01
C GLY A 375 -9.75 -3.47 -38.00
N LEU A 376 -9.66 -2.81 -36.84
CA LEU A 376 -9.07 -1.48 -36.63
C LEU A 376 -7.65 -1.53 -36.07
N HIS A 377 -7.44 -2.16 -34.91
CA HIS A 377 -6.23 -1.93 -34.10
C HIS A 377 -5.03 -2.82 -34.46
N GLY A 378 -5.23 -3.90 -35.23
CA GLY A 378 -4.15 -4.83 -35.59
C GLY A 378 -3.12 -4.25 -36.57
N THR A 379 -3.37 -3.02 -37.05
CA THR A 379 -2.51 -2.30 -37.99
C THR A 379 -2.34 -0.82 -37.64
N VAL A 380 -3.03 -0.33 -36.62
CA VAL A 380 -2.90 1.07 -36.19
C VAL A 380 -1.53 1.25 -35.56
N GLU A 381 -0.75 2.15 -36.15
CA GLU A 381 0.56 2.57 -35.65
C GLU A 381 0.47 3.89 -34.86
N HIS A 382 -0.52 4.73 -35.18
CA HIS A 382 -0.70 6.06 -34.61
C HIS A 382 -2.15 6.26 -34.14
N LEU A 383 -2.33 6.51 -32.84
CA LEU A 383 -3.62 6.83 -32.23
C LEU A 383 -3.59 8.27 -31.71
N THR A 384 -4.51 9.11 -32.19
CA THR A 384 -4.71 10.48 -31.67
C THR A 384 -6.08 10.57 -31.02
N ILE A 385 -6.17 11.19 -29.85
CA ILE A 385 -7.42 11.37 -29.11
C ILE A 385 -7.51 12.84 -28.66
N ASP A 386 -8.63 13.50 -28.94
CA ASP A 386 -8.90 14.86 -28.47
C ASP A 386 -10.31 14.98 -27.86
N GLY A 387 -10.55 16.07 -27.13
CA GLY A 387 -11.88 16.41 -26.63
C GLY A 387 -11.98 16.63 -25.11
N ASP A 388 -13.20 16.83 -24.64
CA ASP A 388 -13.52 17.19 -23.26
C ASP A 388 -14.33 16.12 -22.50
N GLY A 389 -14.60 14.98 -23.15
CA GLY A 389 -15.27 13.84 -22.53
C GLY A 389 -14.31 12.80 -21.96
N ASP A 390 -14.83 12.00 -21.02
CA ASP A 390 -14.13 10.86 -20.45
C ASP A 390 -14.14 9.69 -21.44
N LEU A 391 -13.01 8.99 -21.54
CA LEU A 391 -12.86 7.85 -22.43
C LEU A 391 -12.24 6.66 -21.69
N ASN A 392 -13.00 5.59 -21.60
CA ASN A 392 -12.48 4.29 -21.20
C ASN A 392 -12.41 3.35 -22.42
N VAL A 393 -11.20 3.01 -22.87
CA VAL A 393 -10.94 2.13 -24.01
C VAL A 393 -10.23 0.87 -23.54
N ARG A 394 -10.86 -0.26 -23.81
CA ARG A 394 -10.23 -1.58 -23.75
C ARG A 394 -10.43 -2.29 -25.06
N GLY A 395 -9.71 -3.38 -25.31
CA GLY A 395 -10.18 -4.36 -26.28
C GLY A 395 -10.60 -5.67 -25.60
N ASN A 396 -10.91 -6.70 -26.40
CA ASN A 396 -11.19 -8.06 -25.93
C ASN A 396 -10.07 -8.75 -25.10
N TRP A 397 -10.43 -9.44 -24.02
CA TRP A 397 -9.50 -10.11 -23.08
C TRP A 397 -8.61 -11.24 -23.63
N PHE A 398 -8.66 -11.59 -24.93
CA PHE A 398 -8.06 -12.83 -25.45
C PHE A 398 -7.01 -12.65 -26.54
N GLN A 399 -6.55 -11.44 -26.81
CA GLN A 399 -6.10 -11.16 -28.16
C GLN A 399 -5.19 -9.91 -28.20
N GLN A 400 -4.13 -9.95 -29.01
CA GLN A 400 -3.06 -8.94 -29.15
C GLN A 400 -3.64 -7.60 -29.65
N GLN A 401 -3.80 -6.62 -28.77
CA GLN A 401 -4.47 -5.33 -29.07
C GLN A 401 -3.45 -4.25 -29.22
N TRP A 402 -3.62 -3.38 -30.21
CA TRP A 402 -2.63 -2.34 -30.49
C TRP A 402 -1.23 -2.93 -30.73
N ASP A 403 -1.14 -4.15 -31.26
CA ASP A 403 0.11 -4.89 -31.44
C ASP A 403 1.13 -4.16 -32.34
N SER A 404 0.62 -3.28 -33.22
CA SER A 404 1.39 -2.43 -34.12
C SER A 404 1.52 -0.98 -33.64
N LEU A 405 0.91 -0.61 -32.51
CA LEU A 405 0.87 0.77 -32.04
C LEU A 405 2.26 1.25 -31.65
N LYS A 406 2.62 2.44 -32.12
CA LYS A 406 3.88 3.13 -31.82
C LYS A 406 3.64 4.42 -31.07
N THR A 407 2.62 5.18 -31.44
CA THR A 407 2.34 6.47 -30.81
C THR A 407 0.90 6.57 -30.35
N LEU A 408 0.70 7.00 -29.10
CA LEU A 408 -0.56 7.49 -28.56
C LEU A 408 -0.41 8.98 -28.24
N ASP A 409 -1.20 9.83 -28.88
CA ASP A 409 -1.24 11.28 -28.63
C ASP A 409 -2.64 11.70 -28.20
N ALA A 410 -2.82 11.83 -26.89
CA ALA A 410 -4.01 12.33 -26.23
C ALA A 410 -3.74 13.67 -25.51
N SER A 411 -2.69 14.38 -25.91
CA SER A 411 -2.20 15.60 -25.23
C SER A 411 -3.22 16.75 -25.20
N GLU A 412 -4.19 16.75 -26.11
CA GLU A 412 -5.26 17.75 -26.19
C GLU A 412 -6.56 17.31 -25.46
N MET A 413 -6.56 16.16 -24.79
CA MET A 413 -7.69 15.74 -23.96
C MET A 413 -7.77 16.55 -22.66
N THR A 414 -9.00 16.83 -22.23
CA THR A 414 -9.27 17.46 -20.93
C THR A 414 -10.16 16.64 -20.00
N GLY A 415 -10.82 15.59 -20.51
CA GLY A 415 -11.48 14.55 -19.72
C GLY A 415 -10.52 13.41 -19.39
N ASP A 416 -10.98 12.48 -18.56
CA ASP A 416 -10.16 11.37 -18.05
C ASP A 416 -10.00 10.26 -19.11
N LEU A 417 -8.78 9.75 -19.31
CA LEU A 417 -8.47 8.66 -20.23
C LEU A 417 -8.03 7.39 -19.48
N ASP A 418 -8.79 6.29 -19.58
CA ASP A 418 -8.33 4.94 -19.18
C ASP A 418 -8.15 4.07 -20.43
N ILE A 419 -6.91 3.75 -20.77
CA ILE A 419 -6.57 3.00 -21.99
C ILE A 419 -5.58 1.87 -21.75
N ASP A 420 -5.88 0.72 -22.37
CA ASP A 420 -5.04 -0.48 -22.33
C ASP A 420 -4.40 -0.77 -23.70
N VAL A 421 -3.07 -0.59 -23.77
CA VAL A 421 -2.25 -0.83 -24.98
C VAL A 421 -1.26 -1.99 -24.79
N ARG A 422 -1.51 -2.90 -23.85
CA ARG A 422 -0.61 -4.01 -23.49
C ARG A 422 -0.23 -4.98 -24.61
N GLY A 423 -0.91 -4.94 -25.75
CA GLY A 423 -0.54 -5.79 -26.88
C GLY A 423 0.67 -5.24 -27.66
N SER A 424 0.94 -3.94 -27.62
CA SER A 424 2.10 -3.34 -28.31
C SER A 424 3.42 -3.73 -27.65
N THR A 425 4.44 -4.02 -28.46
CA THR A 425 5.85 -4.14 -28.04
C THR A 425 6.74 -3.19 -28.83
N THR A 426 6.17 -2.13 -29.39
CA THR A 426 6.87 -1.18 -30.27
C THR A 426 6.51 0.27 -29.94
N ILE A 427 6.09 0.56 -28.70
CA ILE A 427 5.76 1.92 -28.28
C ILE A 427 7.00 2.81 -28.40
N GLU A 428 6.83 3.94 -29.08
CA GLU A 428 7.81 5.01 -29.25
C GLU A 428 7.40 6.24 -28.41
N SER A 429 6.10 6.59 -28.38
CA SER A 429 5.59 7.68 -27.55
C SER A 429 4.17 7.48 -27.02
N ILE A 430 3.92 8.00 -25.82
CA ILE A 430 2.60 8.14 -25.21
C ILE A 430 2.54 9.54 -24.61
N GLU A 431 1.55 10.33 -25.02
CA GLU A 431 1.30 11.66 -24.47
C GLU A 431 -0.19 11.73 -24.07
N THR A 432 -0.51 12.16 -22.84
CA THR A 432 -1.90 12.34 -22.39
C THR A 432 -2.15 13.76 -21.88
N GLY A 433 -3.40 14.02 -21.47
CA GLY A 433 -3.98 15.36 -21.39
C GLY A 433 -3.90 16.00 -20.01
N SER A 434 -4.93 16.76 -19.65
CA SER A 434 -5.07 17.35 -18.31
C SER A 434 -6.04 16.61 -17.39
N GLY A 435 -6.54 15.44 -17.83
CA GLY A 435 -7.45 14.57 -17.06
C GLY A 435 -6.67 13.70 -16.08
N ASN A 436 -7.39 12.90 -15.28
CA ASN A 436 -6.75 11.84 -14.50
C ASN A 436 -6.65 10.59 -15.37
N ASP A 437 -5.49 10.41 -15.98
CA ASP A 437 -5.27 9.42 -17.00
C ASP A 437 -4.64 8.14 -16.43
N ARG A 438 -5.07 6.99 -16.93
CA ARG A 438 -4.49 5.68 -16.65
C ARG A 438 -4.10 5.00 -17.96
N VAL A 439 -2.82 4.65 -18.09
CA VAL A 439 -2.29 3.99 -19.29
C VAL A 439 -1.61 2.67 -18.93
N VAL A 440 -2.08 1.57 -19.55
CA VAL A 440 -1.48 0.24 -19.40
C VAL A 440 -0.60 -0.10 -20.59
N VAL A 441 0.69 -0.31 -20.35
CA VAL A 441 1.71 -0.60 -21.37
C VAL A 441 2.33 -1.97 -21.13
N ASN A 442 2.77 -2.63 -22.19
CA ASN A 442 3.50 -3.89 -22.09
C ASN A 442 4.91 -3.66 -21.54
N GLY A 443 5.30 -4.38 -20.49
CA GLY A 443 6.62 -4.31 -19.87
C GLY A 443 7.77 -4.56 -20.85
N ALA A 444 7.55 -5.38 -21.89
CA ALA A 444 8.57 -5.68 -22.90
C ALA A 444 8.99 -4.49 -23.78
N ASN A 445 8.32 -3.32 -23.67
CA ASN A 445 8.79 -2.09 -24.31
C ASN A 445 9.99 -1.46 -23.57
N PHE A 446 10.16 -1.75 -22.28
CA PHE A 446 11.20 -1.15 -21.45
C PHE A 446 12.45 -2.04 -21.47
N ASP A 447 13.14 -2.08 -22.61
CA ASP A 447 14.37 -2.85 -22.84
C ASP A 447 15.62 -1.96 -23.01
N GLY A 448 15.56 -0.73 -22.49
CA GLY A 448 16.56 0.32 -22.67
C GLY A 448 16.36 1.15 -23.95
N ALA A 449 15.22 1.00 -24.63
CA ALA A 449 14.82 1.83 -25.76
C ALA A 449 14.51 3.29 -25.39
N ASP A 450 14.69 4.20 -26.35
CA ASP A 450 14.28 5.61 -26.22
C ASP A 450 12.74 5.70 -26.37
N ILE A 451 12.03 5.83 -25.26
CA ILE A 451 10.56 5.95 -25.22
C ILE A 451 10.19 7.25 -24.50
N LEU A 452 9.23 7.99 -25.06
CA LEU A 452 8.64 9.17 -24.42
C LEU A 452 7.27 8.82 -23.83
N ILE A 453 7.08 9.01 -22.53
CA ILE A 453 5.80 8.90 -21.84
C ILE A 453 5.58 10.18 -21.04
N ASP A 454 4.65 11.01 -21.48
CA ASP A 454 4.23 12.24 -20.79
C ASP A 454 2.74 12.12 -20.48
N LEU A 455 2.40 11.85 -19.22
CA LEU A 455 0.99 11.72 -18.82
C LEU A 455 0.32 13.09 -18.56
N GLY A 456 1.00 14.18 -18.88
CA GLY A 456 0.42 15.52 -18.77
C GLY A 456 0.15 15.94 -17.32
N ALA A 457 -0.99 16.58 -17.09
CA ALA A 457 -1.38 17.08 -15.76
C ALA A 457 -2.55 16.27 -15.23
N GLY A 458 -2.62 16.05 -13.90
CA GLY A 458 -3.68 15.24 -13.29
C GLY A 458 -3.07 14.28 -12.28
N ASP A 459 -3.93 13.51 -11.62
CA ASP A 459 -3.50 12.41 -10.75
C ASP A 459 -3.40 11.14 -11.62
N ASN A 460 -2.30 11.02 -12.36
CA ASN A 460 -2.14 10.01 -13.41
C ASN A 460 -1.53 8.70 -12.90
N GLN A 461 -1.98 7.59 -13.48
CA GLN A 461 -1.53 6.23 -13.17
C GLN A 461 -0.82 5.60 -14.36
N PHE A 462 0.38 5.07 -14.11
CA PHE A 462 1.15 4.34 -15.11
C PHE A 462 1.24 2.87 -14.74
N ALA A 463 0.84 2.01 -15.68
CA ALA A 463 0.69 0.58 -15.42
C ALA A 463 1.47 -0.28 -16.43
N LEU A 464 2.11 -1.31 -15.91
CA LEU A 464 2.84 -2.33 -16.66
C LEU A 464 2.03 -3.62 -16.69
N ALA A 465 1.91 -4.18 -17.88
CA ALA A 465 1.30 -5.47 -18.15
C ALA A 465 2.33 -6.43 -18.74
N LYS A 466 2.03 -7.73 -18.63
CA LYS A 466 2.90 -8.84 -19.06
C LYS A 466 4.26 -8.85 -18.36
N VAL A 467 4.23 -8.58 -17.05
CA VAL A 467 5.34 -8.84 -16.14
C VAL A 467 4.87 -9.96 -15.24
N TYR A 468 5.30 -11.19 -15.51
CA TYR A 468 4.77 -12.38 -14.84
C TYR A 468 5.77 -13.06 -13.91
N ASP A 469 7.07 -12.95 -14.21
CA ASP A 469 8.11 -13.71 -13.54
C ASP A 469 9.41 -12.90 -13.34
N ASP A 470 10.38 -13.54 -12.70
CA ASP A 470 11.71 -12.99 -12.43
C ASP A 470 12.42 -12.50 -13.70
N GLY A 471 12.26 -13.22 -14.81
CA GLY A 471 12.88 -12.86 -16.08
C GLY A 471 12.25 -11.63 -16.72
N ASP A 472 10.94 -11.44 -16.56
CA ASP A 472 10.26 -10.23 -17.00
C ASP A 472 10.66 -9.01 -16.15
N ILE A 473 10.78 -9.16 -14.81
CA ILE A 473 11.22 -8.10 -13.90
C ILE A 473 12.65 -7.66 -14.23
N ASP A 474 13.59 -8.61 -14.33
CA ASP A 474 15.00 -8.34 -14.65
C ASP A 474 15.19 -7.72 -16.04
N ALA A 475 14.24 -7.92 -16.95
CA ALA A 475 14.29 -7.37 -18.29
C ALA A 475 13.86 -5.90 -18.37
N LEU A 476 13.21 -5.36 -17.33
CA LEU A 476 12.82 -3.95 -17.27
C LEU A 476 14.06 -3.05 -17.18
N ASP A 477 14.26 -2.23 -18.21
CA ASP A 477 15.33 -1.24 -18.31
C ASP A 477 14.74 0.10 -18.78
N PHE A 478 14.64 1.05 -17.85
CA PHE A 478 14.12 2.40 -18.08
C PHE A 478 15.19 3.42 -18.48
N THR A 479 16.45 3.04 -18.73
CA THR A 479 17.56 4.00 -18.91
C THR A 479 17.45 4.89 -20.16
N GLY A 480 16.61 4.54 -21.12
CA GLY A 480 16.24 5.35 -22.30
C GLY A 480 14.86 6.00 -22.21
N THR A 481 14.07 5.69 -21.19
CA THR A 481 12.69 6.15 -21.05
C THR A 481 12.63 7.53 -20.40
N THR A 482 11.87 8.44 -21.02
CA THR A 482 11.39 9.66 -20.35
C THR A 482 9.99 9.37 -19.86
N LEU A 483 9.79 9.28 -18.55
CA LEU A 483 8.48 9.12 -17.92
C LEU A 483 8.22 10.35 -17.05
N GLU A 484 7.24 11.16 -17.44
CA GLU A 484 6.84 12.42 -16.77
C GLU A 484 5.33 12.44 -16.53
N GLY A 485 4.91 13.19 -15.51
CA GLY A 485 3.50 13.50 -15.26
C GLY A 485 2.70 12.38 -14.59
N PHE A 486 3.33 11.38 -13.97
CA PHE A 486 2.64 10.33 -13.22
C PHE A 486 2.76 10.57 -11.70
N ASP A 487 1.77 10.15 -10.90
CA ASP A 487 1.70 10.50 -9.46
C ASP A 487 2.59 9.60 -8.57
N GLY A 488 3.70 9.09 -9.11
CA GLY A 488 4.63 8.21 -8.39
C GLY A 488 4.11 6.79 -8.13
N VAL A 489 2.94 6.41 -8.65
CA VAL A 489 2.37 5.06 -8.58
C VAL A 489 2.72 4.29 -9.86
N LEU A 490 3.46 3.19 -9.71
CA LEU A 490 3.76 2.23 -10.78
C LEU A 490 2.97 0.94 -10.52
N GLU A 491 2.00 0.65 -11.37
CA GLU A 491 1.10 -0.50 -11.23
C GLU A 491 1.59 -1.70 -12.05
N PHE A 492 1.49 -2.91 -11.50
CA PHE A 492 1.72 -4.19 -12.17
C PHE A 492 0.40 -4.95 -12.23
N VAL A 493 -0.22 -4.97 -13.41
CA VAL A 493 -1.63 -5.40 -13.60
C VAL A 493 -1.83 -6.91 -13.73
N ASP A 494 -0.74 -7.68 -13.65
CA ASP A 494 -0.70 -9.13 -13.77
C ASP A 494 -0.06 -9.71 -12.49
N ASN A 495 -0.46 -10.92 -12.09
CA ASN A 495 0.16 -11.60 -10.95
C ASN A 495 1.63 -11.90 -11.25
N VAL A 496 2.50 -11.63 -10.28
CA VAL A 496 3.94 -11.89 -10.34
C VAL A 496 4.26 -13.16 -9.57
N SER A 497 5.00 -14.08 -10.20
CA SER A 497 5.46 -15.31 -9.57
C SER A 497 6.93 -15.54 -9.89
N LEU A 498 7.78 -15.51 -8.86
CA LEU A 498 9.23 -15.61 -9.03
C LEU A 498 9.66 -17.08 -9.14
N GLY A 499 10.40 -17.41 -10.20
CA GLY A 499 11.07 -18.70 -10.36
C GLY A 499 12.54 -18.69 -9.93
N GLY A 500 13.06 -17.52 -9.57
CA GLY A 500 14.41 -17.20 -9.11
C GLY A 500 14.47 -15.76 -8.60
N ASP A 501 15.62 -15.35 -8.08
CA ASP A 501 15.82 -13.97 -7.59
C ASP A 501 15.71 -12.96 -8.74
N ALA A 502 15.12 -11.81 -8.46
CA ALA A 502 14.89 -10.73 -9.42
C ALA A 502 15.30 -9.37 -8.85
N THR A 503 15.74 -8.45 -9.70
CA THR A 503 16.00 -7.05 -9.35
C THR A 503 15.08 -6.14 -10.13
N LEU A 504 14.17 -5.46 -9.43
CA LEU A 504 13.38 -4.36 -9.98
C LEU A 504 14.19 -3.06 -9.91
N ASP A 505 14.90 -2.74 -10.98
CA ASP A 505 15.67 -1.51 -11.11
C ASP A 505 14.80 -0.38 -11.70
N LEU A 506 14.37 0.53 -10.83
CA LEU A 506 13.58 1.71 -11.20
C LEU A 506 14.47 2.88 -11.67
N SER A 507 15.79 2.68 -11.75
CA SER A 507 16.69 3.72 -12.23
C SER A 507 16.42 4.04 -13.71
N GLY A 508 16.44 5.33 -14.04
CA GLY A 508 16.07 5.80 -15.38
C GLY A 508 14.67 6.43 -15.42
N ILE A 509 13.79 6.09 -14.48
CA ILE A 509 12.55 6.84 -14.28
C ILE A 509 12.91 8.24 -13.77
N GLY A 510 12.53 9.27 -14.54
CA GLY A 510 12.92 10.67 -14.29
C GLY A 510 12.26 11.28 -13.04
N GLU A 511 11.09 10.77 -12.67
CA GLU A 511 10.34 11.10 -11.46
C GLU A 511 10.50 10.00 -10.39
N GLN A 512 10.22 10.32 -9.13
CA GLN A 512 10.38 9.33 -8.04
C GLN A 512 9.15 8.45 -7.94
N VAL A 513 9.34 7.13 -8.05
CA VAL A 513 8.31 6.14 -7.71
C VAL A 513 8.19 6.08 -6.18
N THR A 514 6.99 6.37 -5.68
CA THR A 514 6.65 6.33 -4.25
C THR A 514 5.79 5.14 -3.88
N THR A 515 5.09 4.55 -4.85
CA THR A 515 4.26 3.36 -4.66
C THR A 515 4.49 2.37 -5.80
N LEU A 516 4.77 1.12 -5.46
CA LEU A 516 4.64 -0.02 -6.34
C LEU A 516 3.33 -0.70 -6.00
N ASP A 517 2.42 -0.80 -6.98
CA ASP A 517 1.10 -1.40 -6.81
C ASP A 517 1.06 -2.72 -7.58
N PHE A 518 0.88 -3.84 -6.89
CA PHE A 518 0.82 -5.18 -7.47
C PHE A 518 -0.54 -5.80 -7.24
N VAL A 519 -1.00 -6.63 -8.19
CA VAL A 519 -2.17 -7.48 -7.93
C VAL A 519 -1.84 -8.54 -6.87
N ASP A 520 -0.75 -9.28 -7.07
CA ASP A 520 -0.37 -10.46 -6.28
C ASP A 520 1.12 -10.76 -6.50
N ILE A 521 1.84 -11.18 -5.45
CA ILE A 521 3.25 -11.53 -5.51
C ILE A 521 3.48 -12.90 -4.84
N ASP A 522 3.85 -13.89 -5.64
CA ASP A 522 4.27 -15.21 -5.17
C ASP A 522 5.79 -15.38 -5.32
N GLY A 523 6.52 -15.14 -4.24
CA GLY A 523 7.98 -15.19 -4.21
C GLY A 523 8.56 -16.61 -4.34
N ASN A 524 7.81 -17.65 -3.97
CA ASN A 524 8.27 -19.05 -3.97
C ASN A 524 9.65 -19.26 -3.31
N GLY A 525 9.96 -18.46 -2.28
CA GLY A 525 11.21 -18.45 -1.52
C GLY A 525 12.38 -17.80 -2.26
N ASN A 526 12.12 -16.84 -3.17
CA ASN A 526 13.15 -16.12 -3.91
C ASN A 526 13.16 -14.62 -3.55
N GLU A 527 14.29 -13.97 -3.82
CA GLU A 527 14.51 -12.55 -3.51
C GLU A 527 13.94 -11.60 -4.58
N LEU A 528 13.20 -10.58 -4.15
CA LEU A 528 12.94 -9.37 -4.93
C LEU A 528 13.77 -8.20 -4.40
N MET A 529 14.77 -7.78 -5.17
CA MET A 529 15.61 -6.63 -4.88
C MET A 529 15.04 -5.36 -5.50
N LEU A 530 14.82 -4.33 -4.68
CA LEU A 530 14.40 -3.00 -5.12
C LEU A 530 15.61 -2.11 -5.36
N ALA A 531 15.77 -1.56 -6.56
CA ALA A 531 16.87 -0.67 -6.91
C ALA A 531 16.38 0.63 -7.58
N GLY A 532 17.17 1.70 -7.46
CA GLY A 532 16.85 2.99 -8.10
C GLY A 532 15.60 3.68 -7.53
N THR A 533 15.23 3.37 -6.29
CA THR A 533 13.97 3.76 -5.65
C THR A 533 14.07 5.09 -4.87
N ALA A 534 12.92 5.60 -4.42
CA ALA A 534 12.84 6.73 -3.49
C ALA A 534 13.29 6.35 -2.06
N ASP A 535 13.63 7.35 -1.24
CA ASP A 535 13.98 7.15 0.18
C ASP A 535 12.81 6.52 0.97
N ALA A 536 11.57 6.83 0.59
CA ALA A 536 10.36 6.26 1.17
C ALA A 536 9.53 5.60 0.06
N LEU A 537 9.14 4.35 0.28
CA LEU A 537 8.44 3.54 -0.72
C LEU A 537 7.32 2.74 -0.06
N THR A 538 6.17 2.71 -0.73
CA THR A 538 5.07 1.79 -0.42
C THR A 538 5.04 0.66 -1.45
N VAL A 539 5.01 -0.58 -0.99
CA VAL A 539 4.63 -1.75 -1.80
C VAL A 539 3.20 -2.08 -1.41
N ASP A 540 2.26 -1.74 -2.28
CA ASP A 540 0.83 -2.03 -2.11
C ASP A 540 0.48 -3.26 -2.94
N VAL A 541 -0.20 -4.24 -2.35
CA VAL A 541 -0.56 -5.49 -3.00
C VAL A 541 -2.04 -5.77 -2.80
N GLU A 542 -2.81 -5.84 -3.89
CA GLU A 542 -4.27 -5.97 -3.83
C GLU A 542 -4.70 -7.23 -3.05
N PHE A 543 -4.03 -8.37 -3.27
CA PHE A 543 -4.38 -9.65 -2.66
C PHE A 543 -3.37 -10.13 -1.62
N GLU A 544 -2.32 -10.84 -2.03
CA GLU A 544 -1.38 -11.47 -1.10
C GLU A 544 0.07 -11.35 -1.54
N ILE A 545 0.96 -11.38 -0.56
CA ILE A 545 2.39 -11.65 -0.71
C ILE A 545 2.64 -13.02 -0.09
N ASN A 546 3.18 -13.95 -0.87
CA ASN A 546 3.42 -15.32 -0.44
C ASN A 546 4.90 -15.70 -0.60
N ASP A 547 5.53 -16.20 0.47
CA ASP A 547 6.87 -16.82 0.44
C ASP A 547 7.91 -15.92 -0.26
N LEU A 548 8.01 -14.64 0.12
CA LEU A 548 8.87 -13.65 -0.53
C LEU A 548 10.06 -13.23 0.35
N GLU A 549 11.28 -13.27 -0.19
CA GLU A 549 12.41 -12.56 0.39
C GLU A 549 12.48 -11.14 -0.22
N LEU A 550 12.45 -10.08 0.58
CA LEU A 550 12.39 -8.69 0.09
C LEU A 550 13.67 -7.91 0.45
N HIS A 551 14.41 -7.47 -0.55
CA HIS A 551 15.59 -6.63 -0.36
C HIS A 551 15.28 -5.16 -0.70
N ALA A 552 15.20 -4.32 0.33
CA ALA A 552 14.80 -2.90 0.24
C ALA A 552 15.79 -1.99 -0.52
N GLY A 553 17.02 -2.47 -0.73
CA GLY A 553 18.03 -1.75 -1.52
C GLY A 553 18.42 -0.43 -0.87
N SER A 554 18.10 0.69 -1.52
CA SER A 554 18.34 2.05 -0.99
C SER A 554 17.16 2.66 -0.25
N VAL A 555 16.02 1.96 -0.14
CA VAL A 555 14.84 2.47 0.59
C VAL A 555 15.16 2.56 2.08
N ALA A 556 14.88 3.72 2.68
CA ALA A 556 15.05 3.97 4.11
C ALA A 556 13.76 3.74 4.90
N ASP A 557 12.61 4.13 4.33
CA ASP A 557 11.30 3.97 4.95
C ASP A 557 10.41 3.10 4.05
N LEU A 558 10.30 1.81 4.37
CA LEU A 558 9.51 0.84 3.62
C LEU A 558 8.16 0.61 4.29
N THR A 559 7.09 0.75 3.51
CA THR A 559 5.74 0.32 3.90
C THR A 559 5.28 -0.79 2.97
N VAL A 560 4.80 -1.89 3.51
CA VAL A 560 4.20 -2.99 2.75
C VAL A 560 2.77 -3.16 3.21
N VAL A 561 1.83 -3.07 2.26
CA VAL A 561 0.41 -3.24 2.50
C VAL A 561 -0.11 -4.37 1.63
N ALA A 562 -0.93 -5.25 2.19
CA ALA A 562 -1.64 -6.26 1.41
C ALA A 562 -3.12 -6.37 1.78
N GLY A 563 -3.93 -6.91 0.88
CA GLY A 563 -5.32 -7.29 1.17
C GLY A 563 -5.41 -8.36 2.27
N ASP A 564 -5.07 -9.59 1.90
CA ASP A 564 -5.29 -10.83 2.63
C ASP A 564 -4.06 -11.29 3.43
N ARG A 565 -2.87 -11.33 2.82
CA ARG A 565 -1.70 -11.93 3.48
C ARG A 565 -0.40 -11.22 3.16
N ILE A 566 0.48 -11.11 4.16
CA ILE A 566 1.88 -10.76 4.00
C ILE A 566 2.72 -11.92 4.54
N ASP A 567 3.51 -12.56 3.69
CA ASP A 567 4.44 -13.63 4.06
C ASP A 567 5.83 -13.27 3.55
N LEU A 568 6.61 -12.62 4.42
CA LEU A 568 7.97 -12.21 4.14
C LEU A 568 8.94 -13.14 4.87
N ASP A 569 9.50 -14.09 4.13
CA ASP A 569 10.47 -15.09 4.60
C ASP A 569 11.83 -14.46 4.93
N GLN A 570 12.09 -13.25 4.43
CA GLN A 570 13.24 -12.44 4.81
C GLN A 570 13.04 -10.98 4.42
N VAL A 571 13.55 -10.04 5.22
CA VAL A 571 13.70 -8.63 4.82
C VAL A 571 15.14 -8.16 5.02
N THR A 572 15.71 -7.52 4.01
CA THR A 572 17.09 -7.01 4.04
C THR A 572 17.19 -5.59 3.49
N GLY A 573 18.25 -4.84 3.86
CA GLY A 573 18.50 -3.50 3.31
C GLY A 573 19.40 -2.66 4.22
N SER A 574 20.61 -2.33 3.75
CA SER A 574 21.62 -1.66 4.59
C SER A 574 21.27 -0.21 4.97
N GLU A 575 20.32 0.41 4.26
CA GLU A 575 19.85 1.78 4.52
C GLU A 575 18.44 1.80 5.15
N LEU A 576 17.79 0.65 5.29
CA LEU A 576 16.44 0.52 5.82
C LEU A 576 16.41 0.90 7.30
N LYS A 577 15.58 1.89 7.65
CA LYS A 577 15.41 2.41 9.01
C LYS A 577 14.03 2.11 9.59
N SER A 578 13.00 2.13 8.76
CA SER A 578 11.63 1.84 9.16
C SER A 578 11.03 0.77 8.26
N LEU A 579 10.47 -0.27 8.88
CA LEU A 579 9.64 -1.27 8.23
C LEU A 579 8.22 -1.19 8.81
N ASN A 580 7.24 -0.93 7.95
CA ASN A 580 5.82 -0.90 8.33
C ASN A 580 5.06 -1.94 7.51
N LEU A 581 4.42 -2.91 8.16
CA LEU A 581 3.61 -3.95 7.52
C LEU A 581 2.15 -3.79 7.95
N ALA A 582 1.21 -3.86 7.02
CA ALA A 582 -0.22 -3.81 7.35
C ALA A 582 -1.09 -4.63 6.39
N THR A 583 -2.10 -5.31 6.93
CA THR A 583 -3.16 -5.93 6.11
C THR A 583 -4.44 -5.10 6.14
N THR A 584 -5.29 -5.25 5.13
CA THR A 584 -6.51 -4.42 4.99
C THR A 584 -7.83 -5.20 5.03
N GLU A 585 -7.82 -6.53 4.90
CA GLU A 585 -9.02 -7.38 4.91
C GLU A 585 -9.23 -8.18 6.23
N ASP A 586 -10.37 -8.85 6.35
CA ASP A 586 -10.75 -9.72 7.48
C ASP A 586 -10.10 -11.12 7.39
N ASN A 587 -9.65 -11.68 8.51
CA ASN A 587 -8.93 -12.98 8.58
C ASN A 587 -7.63 -13.00 7.80
N SER A 588 -6.97 -11.84 7.77
CA SER A 588 -5.69 -11.61 7.11
C SER A 588 -4.52 -11.92 8.03
N ASP A 589 -3.41 -12.39 7.51
CA ASP A 589 -2.29 -12.83 8.33
C ASP A 589 -0.96 -12.18 7.89
N ILE A 590 -0.11 -11.83 8.86
CA ILE A 590 1.25 -11.32 8.62
C ILE A 590 2.26 -12.28 9.22
N TRP A 591 3.19 -12.77 8.40
CA TRP A 591 4.41 -13.47 8.79
C TRP A 591 5.62 -12.66 8.34
N LEU A 592 6.50 -12.36 9.28
CA LEU A 592 7.74 -11.64 9.03
C LEU A 592 8.90 -12.40 9.69
N ASP A 593 9.86 -12.81 8.88
CA ASP A 593 11.16 -13.30 9.34
C ASP A 593 12.24 -12.26 9.00
N ILE A 594 13.13 -12.02 9.96
CA ILE A 594 14.34 -11.23 9.82
C ILE A 594 15.50 -12.05 10.40
N ASP A 595 16.19 -12.74 9.51
CA ASP A 595 17.44 -13.42 9.81
C ASP A 595 18.62 -12.45 9.62
N ALA A 596 19.06 -11.84 10.72
CA ALA A 596 20.25 -11.00 10.80
C ALA A 596 21.53 -11.82 11.03
N ALA A 597 21.46 -13.16 11.07
CA ALA A 597 22.62 -14.02 11.15
C ALA A 597 23.37 -14.03 9.81
N VAL A 598 24.39 -13.20 9.69
CA VAL A 598 25.21 -13.14 8.49
C VAL A 598 26.04 -14.42 8.34
N ASP A 599 25.83 -15.17 7.25
CA ASP A 599 26.90 -15.98 6.69
C ASP A 599 28.05 -15.02 6.36
N PRO A 600 29.26 -15.14 6.93
CA PRO A 600 30.39 -14.26 6.62
C PRO A 600 30.80 -14.23 5.13
N LEU A 601 30.13 -14.98 4.27
CA LEU A 601 30.22 -14.97 2.81
C LEU A 601 29.12 -14.17 2.10
N ASP A 602 28.07 -13.74 2.79
CA ASP A 602 26.90 -13.05 2.23
C ASP A 602 26.59 -11.72 2.95
N SER A 603 27.03 -10.62 2.36
CA SER A 603 26.87 -9.28 2.93
C SER A 603 25.54 -8.60 2.56
N THR A 604 24.62 -9.29 1.88
CA THR A 604 23.34 -8.72 1.44
C THR A 604 22.28 -8.75 2.56
N ARG A 605 22.39 -9.65 3.54
CA ARG A 605 21.49 -9.76 4.71
C ARG A 605 21.67 -8.69 5.79
N ASN A 606 21.99 -7.47 5.38
CA ASN A 606 22.30 -6.37 6.29
C ASN A 606 21.05 -5.56 6.62
N VAL A 607 20.72 -5.43 7.91
CA VAL A 607 19.65 -4.56 8.44
C VAL A 607 20.16 -3.61 9.54
N ALA A 608 21.46 -3.28 9.55
CA ALA A 608 22.14 -2.54 10.63
C ALA A 608 21.58 -1.14 10.88
N ALA A 609 20.88 -0.56 9.91
CA ALA A 609 20.25 0.75 10.02
C ALA A 609 18.81 0.69 10.58
N LEU A 610 18.23 -0.49 10.74
CA LEU A 610 16.83 -0.66 11.12
C LEU A 610 16.61 -0.12 12.53
N GLU A 611 15.74 0.88 12.68
CA GLU A 611 15.41 1.53 13.94
C GLU A 611 14.01 1.18 14.43
N THR A 612 13.06 0.92 13.52
CA THR A 612 11.66 0.67 13.87
C THR A 612 11.02 -0.42 13.00
N ILE A 613 10.31 -1.35 13.65
CA ILE A 613 9.45 -2.34 13.03
C ILE A 613 8.03 -2.15 13.56
N ASN A 614 7.09 -1.90 12.66
CA ASN A 614 5.66 -1.82 12.97
C ASN A 614 4.90 -2.86 12.14
N VAL A 615 4.15 -3.74 12.82
CA VAL A 615 3.29 -4.75 12.20
C VAL A 615 1.86 -4.54 12.67
N ASP A 616 0.95 -4.27 11.73
CA ASP A 616 -0.45 -3.93 12.00
C ASP A 616 -1.43 -4.85 11.23
N ALA A 617 -1.79 -5.96 11.87
CA ALA A 617 -2.86 -6.87 11.45
C ALA A 617 -4.19 -6.55 12.16
N THR A 618 -4.59 -5.26 12.25
CA THR A 618 -5.80 -4.84 12.99
C THR A 618 -6.98 -4.38 12.13
N ALA A 619 -6.83 -4.26 10.80
CA ALA A 619 -7.89 -3.76 9.91
C ALA A 619 -9.13 -4.66 9.87
N GLY A 620 -8.97 -5.96 10.16
CA GLY A 620 -10.02 -6.97 10.13
C GLY A 620 -10.39 -7.60 11.48
N VAL A 621 -11.19 -8.66 11.44
CA VAL A 621 -11.41 -9.58 12.58
C VAL A 621 -10.59 -10.85 12.44
N ASN A 622 -10.03 -11.34 13.55
CA ASN A 622 -9.29 -12.61 13.59
C ASN A 622 -8.13 -12.66 12.59
N SER A 623 -7.39 -11.55 12.50
CA SER A 623 -6.17 -11.43 11.71
C SER A 623 -4.96 -11.68 12.60
N ASP A 624 -4.09 -12.61 12.24
CA ASP A 624 -2.95 -13.02 13.06
C ASP A 624 -1.65 -12.34 12.61
N ALA A 625 -0.69 -12.16 13.53
CA ALA A 625 0.64 -11.67 13.22
C ALA A 625 1.70 -12.54 13.90
N SER A 626 2.74 -12.93 13.17
CA SER A 626 3.89 -13.67 13.68
C SER A 626 5.17 -12.99 13.18
N VAL A 627 6.04 -12.62 14.12
CA VAL A 627 7.30 -11.93 13.83
C VAL A 627 8.44 -12.71 14.48
N GLU A 628 9.40 -13.12 13.66
CA GLU A 628 10.64 -13.77 14.09
C GLU A 628 11.83 -12.89 13.71
N ILE A 629 12.71 -12.63 14.68
CA ILE A 629 13.96 -11.87 14.47
C ILE A 629 15.11 -12.67 15.08
N ASP A 630 15.96 -13.23 14.23
CA ASP A 630 17.17 -13.96 14.65
C ASP A 630 18.43 -13.08 14.45
N ALA A 631 18.97 -12.60 15.55
CA ALA A 631 20.23 -11.86 15.65
C ALA A 631 21.35 -12.69 16.31
N SER A 632 21.20 -14.02 16.37
CA SER A 632 22.16 -14.91 17.06
C SER A 632 23.49 -15.08 16.31
N GLY A 633 23.50 -14.91 14.99
CA GLY A 633 24.63 -15.24 14.12
C GLY A 633 25.48 -14.07 13.61
N ALA A 634 26.15 -13.35 14.50
CA ALA A 634 27.36 -12.51 14.28
C ALA A 634 27.28 -11.26 13.35
N THR A 635 27.79 -10.16 13.95
CA THR A 635 27.88 -8.72 13.59
C THR A 635 26.68 -7.88 14.00
N ASP A 636 26.96 -6.65 14.43
CA ASP A 636 26.12 -5.61 15.04
C ASP A 636 24.95 -5.14 14.12
N ASP A 637 24.34 -6.05 13.37
CA ASP A 637 23.50 -5.77 12.20
C ASP A 637 22.03 -5.53 12.54
N ILE A 638 21.65 -5.51 13.82
CA ILE A 638 20.35 -4.96 14.26
C ILE A 638 20.45 -4.10 15.54
N ASP A 639 21.67 -3.70 15.92
CA ASP A 639 21.96 -2.90 17.12
C ASP A 639 21.29 -1.51 17.12
N SER A 640 20.81 -1.03 15.97
CA SER A 640 20.11 0.25 15.84
C SER A 640 18.63 0.17 16.18
N LEU A 641 18.07 -1.04 16.33
CA LEU A 641 16.63 -1.25 16.50
C LEU A 641 16.19 -0.74 17.87
N LYS A 642 15.24 0.21 17.87
CA LYS A 642 14.72 0.88 19.07
C LYS A 642 13.32 0.43 19.42
N THR A 643 12.48 0.24 18.40
CA THR A 643 11.05 -0.01 18.59
C THR A 643 10.59 -1.19 17.76
N ILE A 644 9.91 -2.11 18.45
CA ILE A 644 9.14 -3.20 17.84
C ILE A 644 7.70 -3.05 18.32
N ASP A 645 6.76 -2.96 17.39
CA ASP A 645 5.35 -2.78 17.67
C ASP A 645 4.51 -3.74 16.81
N VAL A 646 4.00 -4.80 17.43
CA VAL A 646 3.22 -5.84 16.77
C VAL A 646 1.79 -5.82 17.29
N ARG A 647 0.83 -5.63 16.38
CA ARG A 647 -0.59 -5.58 16.71
C ARG A 647 -1.40 -6.50 15.81
N ALA A 648 -2.29 -7.29 16.39
CA ALA A 648 -3.17 -8.23 15.70
C ALA A 648 -4.58 -8.21 16.29
N SER A 649 -5.60 -8.33 15.45
CA SER A 649 -7.00 -8.51 15.92
C SER A 649 -7.30 -9.95 16.37
N GLY A 650 -6.48 -10.90 15.92
CA GLY A 650 -6.42 -12.30 16.34
C GLY A 650 -5.23 -12.56 17.26
N ASN A 651 -4.42 -13.55 16.94
CA ASN A 651 -3.22 -13.93 17.70
C ASN A 651 -2.02 -13.06 17.30
N ALA A 652 -1.13 -12.80 18.25
CA ALA A 652 0.14 -12.15 17.97
C ALA A 652 1.31 -12.93 18.58
N GLU A 653 2.30 -13.28 17.77
CA GLU A 653 3.52 -13.98 18.17
C GLU A 653 4.74 -13.13 17.87
N LEU A 654 5.66 -13.06 18.84
CA LEU A 654 6.95 -12.36 18.70
C LEU A 654 8.07 -13.24 19.26
N ASN A 655 8.99 -13.65 18.38
CA ASN A 655 10.18 -14.41 18.74
C ASN A 655 11.42 -13.56 18.46
N LEU A 656 12.17 -13.22 19.51
CA LEU A 656 13.45 -12.49 19.40
C LEU A 656 14.58 -13.39 19.92
N THR A 657 15.57 -13.64 19.08
CA THR A 657 16.77 -14.40 19.48
C THR A 657 18.00 -13.54 19.29
N GLY A 658 18.67 -13.16 20.38
CA GLY A 658 19.91 -12.41 20.34
C GLY A 658 21.15 -13.28 20.49
N ARG A 659 22.31 -12.64 20.57
CA ARG A 659 23.56 -13.34 20.80
C ARG A 659 23.80 -13.54 22.28
N ALA A 660 23.94 -14.80 22.71
CA ALA A 660 24.29 -15.15 24.08
C ALA A 660 25.47 -14.34 24.65
N GLY A 661 25.25 -13.78 25.84
CA GLY A 661 26.28 -13.11 26.61
C GLY A 661 27.36 -14.07 27.14
N VAL A 662 28.45 -13.49 27.66
CA VAL A 662 29.54 -14.29 28.24
C VAL A 662 29.40 -14.30 29.76
N VAL A 663 29.14 -15.49 30.30
CA VAL A 663 29.06 -15.75 31.75
C VAL A 663 30.38 -15.39 32.45
N GLU A 664 30.29 -14.90 33.69
CA GLU A 664 31.46 -14.72 34.54
C GLU A 664 32.20 -16.05 34.71
N VAL A 665 33.39 -16.14 34.09
CA VAL A 665 34.33 -17.21 34.43
C VAL A 665 35.14 -16.70 35.61
N LEU A 666 34.70 -17.04 36.82
CA LEU A 666 35.50 -16.83 38.03
C LEU A 666 36.87 -17.47 37.82
N GLY A 667 37.92 -16.65 37.80
CA GLY A 667 39.27 -17.14 37.56
C GLY A 667 39.76 -17.96 38.74
N VAL A 668 39.55 -19.28 38.69
CA VAL A 668 40.06 -20.18 39.73
C VAL A 668 41.54 -20.44 39.47
N HIS A 669 42.42 -19.86 40.30
CA HIS A 669 43.79 -20.34 40.37
C HIS A 669 43.78 -21.75 40.98
N GLN A 670 43.74 -22.79 40.14
CA GLN A 670 43.86 -24.16 40.63
C GLN A 670 45.28 -24.37 41.19
N VAL A 671 45.36 -24.68 42.48
CA VAL A 671 46.60 -25.20 43.08
C VAL A 671 46.75 -26.65 42.60
N GLU A 672 47.44 -26.86 41.49
CA GLU A 672 47.67 -28.21 40.96
C GLU A 672 48.53 -29.06 41.89
N GLN A 673 49.46 -28.41 42.62
CA GLN A 673 50.40 -29.09 43.49
C GLN A 673 50.81 -28.19 44.66
N PHE A 674 50.66 -28.68 45.90
CA PHE A 674 51.33 -28.08 47.05
C PHE A 674 52.35 -29.06 47.65
N THR A 675 53.51 -28.51 48.00
CA THR A 675 54.65 -29.28 48.50
C THR A 675 54.99 -28.80 49.90
N MET A 676 54.87 -29.69 50.88
CA MET A 676 55.24 -29.38 52.26
C MET A 676 56.66 -29.86 52.56
N SER A 677 57.53 -28.95 52.98
CA SER A 677 58.90 -29.27 53.37
C SER A 677 58.98 -29.59 54.86
N VAL A 678 59.27 -30.85 55.21
CA VAL A 678 59.40 -31.24 56.61
C VAL A 678 60.85 -31.00 57.08
N THR A 679 61.12 -29.90 57.81
CA THR A 679 62.42 -29.64 58.44
C THR A 679 62.35 -29.69 59.96
N GLY A 680 63.21 -30.51 60.57
CA GLY A 680 63.09 -30.84 62.00
C GLY A 680 63.78 -29.88 62.97
N ALA A 681 63.22 -29.81 64.18
CA ALA A 681 63.98 -29.89 65.43
C ALA A 681 63.12 -30.38 66.61
N GLY A 682 63.29 -31.66 66.96
CA GLY A 682 63.15 -32.14 68.34
C GLY A 682 61.75 -32.49 68.85
N GLY A 683 61.13 -33.53 68.32
CA GLY A 683 59.97 -34.19 68.96
C GLY A 683 59.10 -34.95 67.97
N ASN A 684 58.91 -36.24 68.24
CA ASN A 684 57.95 -37.23 67.73
C ASN A 684 57.52 -37.33 66.25
N PHE A 685 58.02 -36.53 65.31
CA PHE A 685 57.88 -36.88 63.88
C PHE A 685 58.85 -38.02 63.51
N PRO A 686 58.48 -38.99 62.64
CA PRO A 686 59.34 -40.16 62.34
C PRO A 686 60.66 -39.74 61.67
N LEU A 687 61.73 -39.68 62.46
CA LEU A 687 63.09 -39.39 61.99
C LEU A 687 63.70 -40.60 61.28
N PHE A 688 63.80 -40.52 59.95
CA PHE A 688 64.60 -41.44 59.13
C PHE A 688 65.99 -40.84 58.85
N ASN A 689 67.01 -41.28 59.61
CA ASN A 689 68.46 -41.09 59.37
C ASN A 689 69.08 -39.68 59.65
N PRO A 690 70.15 -39.53 60.48
CA PRO A 690 70.68 -38.22 60.90
C PRO A 690 71.55 -37.46 59.89
N SER A 691 71.62 -37.85 58.61
CA SER A 691 72.56 -37.21 57.68
C SER A 691 72.08 -37.19 56.23
N THR A 692 70.93 -36.57 55.97
CA THR A 692 70.62 -35.72 54.79
C THR A 692 69.12 -35.39 54.79
N ALA A 693 68.84 -34.08 54.91
CA ALA A 693 67.72 -33.27 54.43
C ALA A 693 66.25 -33.68 54.69
N ALA A 694 65.48 -32.62 54.92
CA ALA A 694 64.03 -32.53 54.75
C ALA A 694 63.47 -33.40 53.62
N GLY A 695 62.29 -33.97 53.87
CA GLY A 695 61.48 -34.60 52.83
C GLY A 695 60.34 -33.68 52.41
N GLU A 696 60.01 -33.70 51.13
CA GLU A 696 58.85 -33.00 50.56
C GLU A 696 57.68 -33.98 50.42
N VAL A 697 56.55 -33.67 51.04
CA VAL A 697 55.28 -34.37 50.77
C VAL A 697 54.52 -33.54 49.75
N THR A 698 54.19 -34.16 48.63
CA THR A 698 53.47 -33.52 47.53
C THR A 698 52.06 -34.05 47.48
N PHE A 699 51.09 -33.15 47.41
CA PHE A 699 49.71 -33.46 47.08
C PHE A 699 49.42 -32.86 45.70
N ALA A 700 48.91 -33.67 44.78
CA ALA A 700 48.64 -33.28 43.40
C ALA A 700 47.17 -33.48 43.04
N SER A 701 46.56 -32.50 42.37
CA SER A 701 45.15 -32.47 41.97
C SER A 701 44.81 -33.46 40.83
N GLY A 702 45.79 -33.99 40.09
CA GLY A 702 45.56 -34.89 38.95
C GLY A 702 44.96 -36.28 39.26
N SER A 703 44.48 -36.51 40.49
CA SER A 703 43.81 -37.75 40.94
C SER A 703 42.41 -37.51 41.53
N LEU A 704 41.84 -36.31 41.31
CA LEU A 704 40.59 -35.85 41.91
C LEU A 704 39.35 -36.56 41.33
N ASP A 705 38.46 -36.99 42.23
CA ASP A 705 37.04 -37.22 41.97
C ASP A 705 36.29 -36.28 42.95
N ALA A 706 35.53 -35.31 42.44
CA ALA A 706 34.74 -34.33 43.22
C ALA A 706 35.51 -33.51 44.30
N GLY A 707 36.68 -32.94 43.98
CA GLY A 707 37.35 -31.96 44.87
C GLY A 707 38.10 -32.55 46.07
N VAL A 708 38.09 -33.88 46.23
CA VAL A 708 38.70 -34.58 47.37
C VAL A 708 39.98 -35.31 46.95
N VAL A 709 41.12 -34.97 47.59
CA VAL A 709 42.38 -35.70 47.38
C VAL A 709 42.56 -36.76 48.46
N LEU A 710 42.53 -38.04 48.06
CA LEU A 710 42.84 -39.19 48.92
C LEU A 710 44.30 -39.62 48.74
N THR A 711 45.15 -39.38 49.74
CA THR A 711 46.55 -39.83 49.71
C THR A 711 46.81 -40.89 50.77
N ASP A 712 47.19 -42.10 50.35
CA ASP A 712 47.72 -43.13 51.26
C ASP A 712 49.20 -42.88 51.52
N TYR A 713 49.48 -42.37 52.73
CA TYR A 713 50.82 -42.01 53.20
C TYR A 713 51.82 -43.18 53.15
N SER A 714 51.34 -44.43 53.20
CA SER A 714 52.20 -45.62 53.16
C SER A 714 52.79 -45.90 51.78
N SER A 715 52.18 -45.37 50.71
CA SER A 715 52.55 -45.63 49.31
C SER A 715 53.57 -44.64 48.74
N THR A 716 53.59 -43.40 49.26
CA THR A 716 54.40 -42.28 48.77
C THR A 716 55.89 -42.40 49.15
N LEU A 717 56.19 -43.05 50.27
CA LEU A 717 57.55 -43.19 50.83
C LEU A 717 58.31 -44.41 50.28
N GLY A 718 57.96 -44.86 49.08
CA GLY A 718 58.41 -46.11 48.44
C GLY A 718 59.69 -46.70 49.05
N TRP A 719 59.56 -47.88 49.65
CA TRP A 719 60.50 -49.02 49.74
C TRP A 719 60.30 -49.81 51.07
N PRO A 720 60.34 -51.17 51.04
CA PRO A 720 60.16 -51.98 52.24
C PRO A 720 61.52 -52.28 52.89
N PHE A 721 61.76 -51.78 54.10
CA PHE A 721 62.83 -52.31 54.96
C PHE A 721 62.26 -52.87 56.27
N ASN A 722 61.95 -54.17 56.22
CA ASN A 722 62.01 -55.04 57.39
C ASN A 722 63.48 -55.43 57.58
N GLN A 723 64.13 -55.02 58.69
CA GLN A 723 64.95 -55.88 59.56
C GLN A 723 65.03 -55.25 60.97
N ASN A 724 64.62 -56.01 61.99
CA ASN A 724 64.78 -55.77 63.44
C ASN A 724 63.67 -55.06 64.24
N GLY A 725 62.40 -55.27 63.87
CA GLY A 725 61.34 -55.49 64.87
C GLY A 725 60.94 -54.35 65.81
N ASN A 726 61.36 -53.11 65.57
CA ASN A 726 60.76 -51.92 66.17
C ASN A 726 60.68 -50.84 65.10
N VAL A 727 59.53 -50.74 64.43
CA VAL A 727 59.20 -49.58 63.61
C VAL A 727 58.30 -48.71 64.48
N LEU A 728 58.78 -47.53 64.87
CA LEU A 728 57.93 -46.47 65.40
C LEU A 728 57.13 -45.94 64.20
N HIS A 729 56.06 -46.63 63.83
CA HIS A 729 54.96 -45.95 63.19
C HIS A 729 54.38 -45.08 64.29
N ASP A 730 54.54 -43.78 64.13
CA ASP A 730 53.57 -42.90 64.75
C ASP A 730 52.22 -43.24 64.11
N VAL A 731 51.42 -44.00 64.85
CA VAL A 731 50.09 -44.46 64.42
C VAL A 731 49.10 -43.31 64.30
N GLU A 732 49.48 -42.11 64.77
CA GLU A 732 48.67 -40.89 64.75
C GLU A 732 49.23 -39.85 63.76
N ALA A 733 50.33 -40.13 63.03
CA ALA A 733 50.95 -39.15 62.12
C ALA A 733 50.00 -38.59 61.04
N ALA A 734 49.09 -39.43 60.51
CA ALA A 734 48.08 -38.97 59.56
C ALA A 734 47.03 -38.06 60.23
N SER A 735 46.73 -38.31 61.51
CA SER A 735 45.82 -37.49 62.32
C SER A 735 46.47 -36.17 62.72
N ASP A 736 47.76 -36.17 63.03
CA ASP A 736 48.51 -34.95 63.36
C ASP A 736 48.66 -34.05 62.14
N ILE A 737 48.95 -34.62 60.96
CA ILE A 737 49.00 -33.88 59.69
C ILE A 737 47.62 -33.33 59.34
N ALA A 738 46.55 -34.12 59.50
CA ALA A 738 45.19 -33.66 59.25
C ALA A 738 44.79 -32.52 60.19
N ALA A 739 45.08 -32.62 61.49
CA ALA A 739 44.74 -31.59 62.46
C ALA A 739 45.49 -30.26 62.22
N ASP A 740 46.74 -30.31 61.77
CA ASP A 740 47.51 -29.10 61.44
C ASP A 740 47.05 -28.47 60.11
N LEU A 741 46.58 -29.30 59.15
CA LEU A 741 45.94 -28.82 57.91
C LEU A 741 44.57 -28.19 58.19
N ASP A 742 43.75 -28.81 59.04
CA ASP A 742 42.42 -28.31 59.46
C ASP A 742 42.52 -26.98 60.26
N ALA A 743 43.68 -26.71 60.86
CA ALA A 743 43.96 -25.45 61.54
C ALA A 743 44.27 -24.29 60.59
N LEU A 744 44.59 -24.58 59.32
CA LEU A 744 44.67 -23.58 58.26
C LEU A 744 43.24 -23.42 57.74
N ALA A 745 42.54 -22.38 58.19
CA ALA A 745 41.10 -22.15 58.02
C ALA A 745 40.52 -22.25 56.59
N GLU A 746 41.36 -22.46 55.59
CA GLU A 746 41.05 -22.57 54.16
C GLU A 746 41.20 -24.02 53.63
N LEU A 747 41.63 -24.97 54.47
CA LEU A 747 41.79 -26.40 54.15
C LEU A 747 41.03 -27.24 55.18
N ASN A 748 40.09 -28.06 54.72
CA ASN A 748 39.46 -29.05 55.57
C ASN A 748 40.20 -30.38 55.41
N ALA A 749 40.64 -30.98 56.51
CA ALA A 749 41.40 -32.23 56.45
C ALA A 749 40.90 -33.27 57.46
N SER A 750 40.63 -34.48 56.96
CA SER A 750 40.21 -35.61 57.79
C SER A 750 41.14 -36.81 57.61
N SER A 751 41.26 -37.65 58.66
CA SER A 751 42.10 -38.84 58.62
C SER A 751 41.32 -40.12 58.93
N SER A 752 41.64 -41.19 58.20
CA SER A 752 41.15 -42.55 58.47
C SER A 752 42.27 -43.56 58.24
N GLY A 753 42.92 -44.01 59.31
CA GLY A 753 44.09 -44.89 59.23
C GLY A 753 45.33 -44.16 58.67
N ASN A 754 45.91 -44.70 57.60
CA ASN A 754 47.09 -44.10 56.92
C ASN A 754 46.72 -43.19 55.74
N VAL A 755 45.42 -42.92 55.55
CA VAL A 755 44.91 -42.09 54.46
C VAL A 755 44.55 -40.72 55.04
N VAL A 756 45.11 -39.67 54.43
CA VAL A 756 44.72 -38.28 54.69
C VAL A 756 43.86 -37.83 53.52
N THR A 757 42.70 -37.28 53.85
CA THR A 757 41.74 -36.70 52.92
C THR A 757 41.79 -35.20 53.11
N VAL A 758 42.09 -34.47 52.04
CA VAL A 758 42.11 -33.01 52.05
C VAL A 758 41.05 -32.52 51.07
N GLU A 759 40.20 -31.63 51.57
CA GLU A 759 39.13 -30.95 50.85
C GLU A 759 39.42 -29.45 50.84
N TRP A 760 39.27 -28.85 49.67
CA TRP A 760 39.54 -27.43 49.47
C TRP A 760 38.24 -26.65 49.68
N ALA A 761 38.27 -25.59 50.49
CA ALA A 761 37.20 -24.60 50.44
C ALA A 761 37.33 -23.83 49.12
N ASP A 762 36.23 -23.61 48.42
CA ASP A 762 36.22 -22.90 47.14
C ASP A 762 36.82 -21.49 47.33
N PHE A 763 37.89 -21.15 46.62
CA PHE A 763 38.62 -19.91 46.83
C PHE A 763 37.98 -18.78 46.01
N GLY A 764 37.29 -17.85 46.67
CA GLY A 764 37.04 -16.51 46.12
C GLY A 764 38.35 -15.70 45.93
N PRO A 765 38.31 -14.54 45.26
CA PRO A 765 39.50 -13.76 44.92
C PRO A 765 40.24 -13.24 46.17
N GLN A 766 41.28 -13.95 46.59
CA GLN A 766 42.05 -13.61 47.79
C GLN A 766 43.15 -12.59 47.47
N THR A 767 42.92 -11.33 47.85
CA THR A 767 44.00 -10.36 48.06
C THR A 767 44.66 -10.62 49.42
N GLY A 768 45.77 -11.36 49.40
CA GLY A 768 46.70 -11.42 50.53
C GLY A 768 46.52 -12.61 51.46
N LEU A 769 47.07 -13.76 51.05
CA LEU A 769 47.29 -14.91 51.91
C LEU A 769 48.17 -14.48 53.11
N THR A 770 47.56 -14.28 54.27
CA THR A 770 48.27 -13.83 55.47
C THR A 770 48.54 -15.04 56.36
N VAL A 771 49.79 -15.51 56.37
CA VAL A 771 50.21 -16.65 57.18
C VAL A 771 50.09 -16.32 58.67
N PHE A 772 49.18 -16.98 59.38
CA PHE A 772 49.12 -16.93 60.84
C PHE A 772 50.23 -17.79 61.44
N ALA A 773 51.04 -17.22 62.33
CA ALA A 773 51.94 -18.00 63.18
C ALA A 773 51.13 -18.71 64.28
N PRO A 774 51.38 -20.00 64.57
CA PRO A 774 50.52 -20.78 65.46
C PRO A 774 50.57 -20.28 66.91
N GLY A 775 49.38 -20.18 67.49
CA GLY A 775 49.18 -19.99 68.93
C GLY A 775 49.72 -21.19 69.72
N THR A 776 50.36 -20.90 70.85
CA THR A 776 51.04 -21.87 71.71
C THR A 776 50.08 -22.94 72.25
N GLY A 777 50.01 -24.10 71.60
CA GLY A 777 49.19 -25.23 72.05
C GLY A 777 49.66 -26.63 71.60
N ALA A 778 50.37 -26.75 70.47
CA ALA A 778 50.81 -28.06 69.97
C ALA A 778 52.19 -28.45 70.54
N THR A 779 52.23 -29.55 71.30
CA THR A 779 53.48 -30.19 71.71
C THR A 779 53.93 -31.19 70.64
N SER A 780 55.14 -30.95 70.12
CA SER A 780 55.99 -31.76 69.21
C SER A 780 55.63 -31.83 67.72
N GLY A 781 56.52 -31.23 66.91
CA GLY A 781 56.52 -31.24 65.43
C GLY A 781 55.83 -30.01 64.83
N SER A 782 56.58 -28.98 64.45
CA SER A 782 56.01 -27.84 63.68
C SER A 782 56.19 -28.13 62.21
N LEU A 783 55.11 -28.16 61.44
CA LEU A 783 55.18 -27.94 59.99
C LEU A 783 55.67 -26.50 59.77
N VAL A 784 56.60 -26.29 58.85
CA VAL A 784 57.14 -24.95 58.54
C VAL A 784 56.88 -24.67 57.08
N ASP A 785 56.12 -23.61 56.83
CA ASP A 785 55.84 -22.96 55.54
C ASP A 785 55.44 -23.92 54.40
N PRO A 786 54.12 -24.11 54.13
CA PRO A 786 53.71 -24.72 52.87
C PRO A 786 54.22 -23.86 51.70
N VAL A 787 55.06 -24.43 50.83
CA VAL A 787 55.50 -23.76 49.59
C VAL A 787 54.63 -24.31 48.46
N VAL A 788 53.71 -23.49 47.98
CA VAL A 788 52.96 -23.77 46.76
C VAL A 788 53.95 -23.71 45.59
N SER A 789 54.22 -24.85 44.95
CA SER A 789 55.35 -24.99 44.02
C SER A 789 54.93 -24.92 42.54
N ILE A 790 53.66 -25.17 42.22
CA ILE A 790 53.10 -24.98 40.86
C ILE A 790 51.68 -24.41 40.99
N VAL A 791 51.53 -23.13 40.64
CA VAL A 791 50.24 -22.53 40.31
C VAL A 791 50.23 -22.41 38.79
N THR A 792 49.41 -23.19 38.12
CA THR A 792 49.06 -22.89 36.73
C THR A 792 48.20 -21.63 36.78
N PRO A 793 48.44 -20.60 35.96
CA PRO A 793 47.49 -19.50 35.88
C PRO A 793 46.12 -20.10 35.61
N GLY A 794 45.17 -19.85 36.52
CA GLY A 794 43.77 -20.06 36.23
C GLY A 794 43.39 -19.22 35.00
N VAL A 795 42.23 -19.52 34.42
CA VAL A 795 41.63 -18.65 33.43
C VAL A 795 41.60 -17.24 34.03
N THR A 796 42.06 -16.23 33.29
CA THR A 796 41.89 -14.84 33.72
C THR A 796 40.40 -14.64 33.98
N PRO A 797 39.97 -14.07 35.12
CA PRO A 797 38.57 -13.78 35.33
C PRO A 797 38.02 -13.05 34.11
N VAL A 798 37.01 -13.64 33.46
CA VAL A 798 36.28 -12.98 32.39
C VAL A 798 35.11 -12.32 33.09
N SER A 799 35.03 -10.99 33.02
CA SER A 799 33.86 -10.27 33.50
C SER A 799 32.64 -10.78 32.74
N MET A 800 31.52 -10.79 33.41
CA MET A 800 30.22 -10.84 32.76
C MET A 800 30.16 -9.71 31.73
N GLU A 801 29.90 -10.06 30.47
CA GLU A 801 29.70 -9.11 29.38
C GLU A 801 28.35 -9.47 28.75
N PRO A 802 27.38 -8.54 28.72
CA PRO A 802 26.12 -8.73 27.99
C PRO A 802 26.36 -9.28 26.59
N GLY A 803 25.33 -9.93 26.05
CA GLY A 803 25.30 -10.23 24.62
C GLY A 803 25.26 -8.96 23.76
N SER A 804 25.04 -9.14 22.48
CA SER A 804 24.91 -8.05 21.50
C SER A 804 23.75 -8.35 20.56
N GLY A 805 23.29 -7.35 19.82
CA GLY A 805 22.28 -7.51 18.77
C GLY A 805 21.07 -6.61 18.98
N PHE A 806 20.74 -6.25 20.21
CA PHE A 806 19.57 -5.40 20.52
C PHE A 806 19.97 -4.17 21.36
N ASP A 807 21.22 -3.73 21.25
CA ASP A 807 21.85 -2.76 22.16
C ASP A 807 21.10 -1.42 22.28
N ALA A 808 20.38 -0.99 21.24
CA ALA A 808 19.57 0.23 21.25
C ALA A 808 18.07 0.02 21.51
N LEU A 809 17.63 -1.21 21.82
CA LEU A 809 16.22 -1.52 22.01
C LEU A 809 15.65 -0.74 23.21
N GLU A 810 14.58 0.02 22.97
CA GLU A 810 13.93 0.87 23.98
C GLU A 810 12.53 0.36 24.31
N THR A 811 11.78 -0.11 23.30
CA THR A 811 10.36 -0.47 23.46
C THR A 811 9.97 -1.69 22.63
N VAL A 812 9.33 -2.66 23.27
CA VAL A 812 8.70 -3.81 22.64
C VAL A 812 7.22 -3.81 23.03
N THR A 813 6.33 -3.75 22.04
CA THR A 813 4.88 -3.79 22.23
C THR A 813 4.27 -4.95 21.46
N LEU A 814 3.47 -5.78 22.13
CA LEU A 814 2.74 -6.88 21.53
C LEU A 814 1.26 -6.79 21.94
N VAL A 815 0.37 -6.59 20.98
CA VAL A 815 -1.08 -6.48 21.23
C VAL A 815 -1.84 -7.50 20.39
N ALA A 816 -2.55 -8.42 21.05
CA ALA A 816 -3.38 -9.43 20.42
C ALA A 816 -4.85 -9.28 20.85
N GLY A 817 -5.78 -9.39 19.90
CA GLY A 817 -7.21 -9.50 20.19
C GLY A 817 -7.62 -10.87 20.76
N ALA A 818 -6.81 -11.91 20.53
CA ALA A 818 -6.95 -13.25 21.07
C ALA A 818 -5.76 -13.60 21.99
N ASP A 819 -4.85 -14.48 21.55
CA ASP A 819 -3.70 -14.92 22.36
C ASP A 819 -2.41 -14.17 21.95
N ALA A 820 -1.57 -13.80 22.92
CA ALA A 820 -0.25 -13.20 22.68
C ALA A 820 0.85 -14.15 23.17
N ASP A 821 1.88 -14.38 22.35
CA ASP A 821 3.06 -15.18 22.67
C ASP A 821 4.32 -14.34 22.42
N ALA A 822 5.14 -14.12 23.45
CA ALA A 822 6.36 -13.33 23.36
C ALA A 822 7.53 -14.14 23.93
N ASN A 823 8.43 -14.61 23.05
CA ASN A 823 9.60 -15.39 23.43
C ASN A 823 10.86 -14.57 23.13
N LEU A 824 11.52 -14.07 24.17
CA LEU A 824 12.70 -13.24 24.07
C LEU A 824 13.89 -13.98 24.69
N GLU A 825 14.81 -14.45 23.85
CA GLU A 825 16.03 -15.15 24.26
C GLU A 825 17.26 -14.28 23.96
N ASP A 826 18.10 -14.05 24.97
CA ASP A 826 19.36 -13.31 24.84
C ASP A 826 19.19 -11.88 24.28
N VAL A 827 18.14 -11.17 24.71
CA VAL A 827 17.83 -9.81 24.25
C VAL A 827 18.42 -8.75 25.20
N TYR A 828 19.52 -8.11 24.76
CA TYR A 828 20.28 -7.14 25.56
C TYR A 828 20.10 -5.71 25.01
N GLY A 829 19.23 -4.94 25.66
CA GLY A 829 18.98 -3.51 25.46
C GLY A 829 18.13 -3.01 26.64
N ASP A 830 18.29 -1.78 27.11
CA ASP A 830 17.53 -1.26 28.26
C ASP A 830 16.04 -0.98 27.90
N PHE A 831 15.25 -2.02 27.61
CA PHE A 831 13.92 -1.90 27.00
C PHE A 831 12.74 -2.05 27.96
N VAL A 832 11.59 -1.52 27.55
CA VAL A 832 10.29 -1.74 28.19
C VAL A 832 9.46 -2.70 27.35
N LEU A 833 8.91 -3.74 27.99
CA LEU A 833 7.99 -4.70 27.37
C LEU A 833 6.54 -4.41 27.78
N ASP A 834 5.64 -4.28 26.80
CA ASP A 834 4.18 -4.18 27.01
C ASP A 834 3.46 -5.26 26.18
N VAL A 835 2.81 -6.20 26.85
CA VAL A 835 2.05 -7.30 26.24
C VAL A 835 0.60 -7.22 26.66
N SER A 836 -0.31 -7.16 25.69
CA SER A 836 -1.75 -7.16 25.91
C SER A 836 -2.45 -8.21 25.05
N ALA A 837 -3.15 -9.16 25.68
CA ALA A 837 -3.93 -10.21 25.03
C ALA A 837 -5.41 -10.15 25.42
N GLY A 838 -6.30 -10.31 24.46
CA GLY A 838 -7.74 -10.44 24.70
C GLY A 838 -8.13 -11.72 25.44
N ASN A 839 -7.30 -12.77 25.38
CA ASN A 839 -7.51 -14.06 26.02
C ASN A 839 -6.28 -14.52 26.83
N ASN A 840 -5.31 -15.22 26.25
CA ASN A 840 -4.13 -15.69 26.99
C ASN A 840 -2.86 -14.93 26.59
N ALA A 841 -1.97 -14.68 27.55
CA ALA A 841 -0.63 -14.17 27.29
C ALA A 841 0.41 -15.19 27.78
N ASN A 842 1.35 -15.58 26.92
CA ASN A 842 2.55 -16.34 27.25
C ASN A 842 3.76 -15.44 27.03
N VAL A 843 4.62 -15.28 28.03
CA VAL A 843 5.78 -14.39 27.96
C VAL A 843 6.98 -15.07 28.59
N ASP A 844 7.98 -15.33 27.75
CA ASP A 844 9.25 -15.92 28.13
C ASP A 844 10.36 -14.87 28.01
N LEU A 845 11.03 -14.56 29.12
CA LEU A 845 12.18 -13.66 29.20
C LEU A 845 13.42 -14.48 29.58
N PHE A 846 14.13 -14.99 28.58
CA PHE A 846 15.33 -15.79 28.75
C PHE A 846 16.59 -14.94 28.60
N ASN A 847 17.29 -14.65 29.70
CA ASN A 847 18.48 -13.79 29.72
C ASN A 847 18.28 -12.42 29.03
N THR A 848 17.37 -11.57 29.53
CA THR A 848 17.07 -10.26 28.90
C THR A 848 17.53 -9.06 29.73
N GLU A 849 17.62 -7.87 29.11
CA GLU A 849 17.82 -6.59 29.80
C GLU A 849 16.55 -5.72 29.87
N ALA A 850 15.37 -6.35 29.83
CA ALA A 850 14.12 -5.64 30.07
C ALA A 850 14.18 -4.88 31.41
N VAL A 851 13.97 -3.57 31.40
CA VAL A 851 13.94 -2.71 32.61
C VAL A 851 12.60 -2.87 33.32
N SER A 852 11.52 -3.00 32.54
CA SER A 852 10.19 -3.27 33.07
C SER A 852 9.33 -4.05 32.07
N ALA A 853 8.47 -4.93 32.58
CA ALA A 853 7.51 -5.67 31.77
C ALA A 853 6.08 -5.48 32.33
N THR A 854 5.13 -5.19 31.44
CA THR A 854 3.69 -5.12 31.73
C THR A 854 2.96 -6.14 30.89
N ILE A 855 2.26 -7.08 31.54
CA ILE A 855 1.51 -8.15 30.89
C ILE A 855 0.04 -8.04 31.30
N SER A 856 -0.85 -8.01 30.32
CA SER A 856 -2.30 -7.96 30.50
C SER A 856 -3.00 -9.02 29.67
N ALA A 857 -3.75 -9.91 30.32
CA ALA A 857 -4.50 -10.97 29.65
C ALA A 857 -5.99 -10.96 30.04
N GLY A 858 -6.89 -11.14 29.07
CA GLY A 858 -8.32 -11.24 29.35
C GLY A 858 -8.72 -12.48 30.17
N ASN A 859 -7.94 -13.56 30.09
CA ASN A 859 -8.18 -14.84 30.76
C ASN A 859 -6.98 -15.32 31.58
N SER A 860 -5.86 -15.70 30.96
CA SER A 860 -4.71 -16.28 31.67
C SER A 860 -3.38 -15.67 31.23
N ALA A 861 -2.48 -15.41 32.18
CA ALA A 861 -1.09 -15.06 31.88
C ALA A 861 -0.13 -16.14 32.38
N VAL A 862 0.88 -16.47 31.58
CA VAL A 862 2.05 -17.27 31.95
C VAL A 862 3.27 -16.41 31.68
N VAL A 863 4.10 -16.23 32.69
CA VAL A 863 5.33 -15.45 32.59
C VAL A 863 6.47 -16.29 33.15
N ASP A 864 7.47 -16.57 32.34
CA ASP A 864 8.71 -17.25 32.71
C ASP A 864 9.88 -16.27 32.60
N VAL A 865 10.55 -16.01 33.72
CA VAL A 865 11.76 -15.20 33.80
C VAL A 865 12.89 -16.10 34.28
N SER A 866 13.62 -16.68 33.34
CA SER A 866 14.66 -17.67 33.59
C SER A 866 15.88 -17.48 32.67
N GLY A 867 16.90 -18.32 32.81
CA GLY A 867 18.14 -18.22 32.05
C GLY A 867 19.30 -18.99 32.66
N ASP A 868 20.36 -19.21 31.90
CA ASP A 868 21.56 -19.95 32.35
C ASP A 868 22.87 -19.18 32.19
N THR A 869 22.84 -17.97 31.60
CA THR A 869 24.05 -17.21 31.31
C THR A 869 24.22 -15.99 32.22
N ILE A 870 23.49 -14.90 31.93
CA ILE A 870 23.63 -13.61 32.59
C ILE A 870 22.46 -13.27 33.50
N GLY A 871 21.30 -13.74 33.06
CA GLY A 871 20.03 -13.55 33.72
C GLY A 871 19.42 -12.16 33.55
N ASN A 872 18.19 -12.02 34.04
CA ASN A 872 17.33 -10.84 33.89
C ASN A 872 17.66 -9.69 34.88
N TRP A 873 18.93 -9.32 35.00
CA TRP A 873 19.46 -8.46 36.06
C TRP A 873 19.01 -6.99 36.04
N SER A 874 18.53 -6.48 34.90
CA SER A 874 18.07 -5.10 34.71
C SER A 874 16.59 -4.92 35.05
N LEU A 875 15.83 -6.02 35.17
CA LEU A 875 14.41 -5.98 35.44
C LEU A 875 14.15 -5.38 36.82
N GLU A 876 13.55 -4.18 36.85
CA GLU A 876 13.21 -3.47 38.08
C GLU A 876 11.79 -3.79 38.54
N THR A 877 10.86 -3.88 37.58
CA THR A 877 9.42 -4.05 37.84
C THR A 877 8.75 -4.98 36.85
N LEU A 878 7.95 -5.91 37.35
CA LEU A 878 7.06 -6.77 36.57
C LEU A 878 5.61 -6.53 37.01
N THR A 879 4.73 -6.20 36.08
CA THR A 879 3.28 -6.04 36.33
C THR A 879 2.51 -7.08 35.53
N VAL A 880 1.69 -7.91 36.20
CA VAL A 880 0.89 -8.95 35.55
C VAL A 880 -0.57 -8.79 35.97
N SER A 881 -1.45 -8.71 34.97
CA SER A 881 -2.89 -8.67 35.13
C SER A 881 -3.55 -9.74 34.28
N ALA A 882 -4.53 -10.45 34.85
CA ALA A 882 -5.22 -11.53 34.17
C ALA A 882 -6.67 -11.66 34.66
N GLY A 883 -7.61 -12.01 33.78
CA GLY A 883 -9.01 -12.16 34.18
C GLY A 883 -9.29 -13.32 35.14
N ASN A 884 -8.59 -14.46 34.97
CA ASN A 884 -8.87 -15.70 35.70
C ASN A 884 -7.64 -16.28 36.41
N SER A 885 -6.50 -16.40 35.74
CA SER A 885 -5.31 -17.05 36.31
C SER A 885 -4.00 -16.40 35.88
N ALA A 886 -2.98 -16.46 36.73
CA ALA A 886 -1.63 -16.09 36.37
C ALA A 886 -0.62 -17.08 36.98
N THR A 887 0.38 -17.45 36.20
CA THR A 887 1.57 -18.18 36.65
C THR A 887 2.78 -17.30 36.38
N VAL A 888 3.60 -17.06 37.38
CA VAL A 888 4.85 -16.29 37.26
C VAL A 888 5.98 -17.15 37.82
N ASP A 889 6.98 -17.46 37.01
CA ASP A 889 8.21 -18.14 37.41
C ASP A 889 9.35 -17.11 37.36
N LEU A 890 10.05 -16.94 38.48
CA LEU A 890 11.22 -16.09 38.66
C LEU A 890 12.38 -16.99 39.09
N SER A 891 13.10 -17.55 38.12
CA SER A 891 14.19 -18.52 38.35
C SER A 891 15.51 -18.05 37.74
N ASP A 892 15.87 -16.80 38.04
CA ASP A 892 17.02 -16.13 37.44
C ASP A 892 17.73 -15.11 38.36
N ASN A 893 18.83 -14.55 37.86
CA ASN A 893 19.52 -13.42 38.46
C ASN A 893 18.76 -12.10 38.25
N LEU A 894 18.12 -11.63 39.32
CA LEU A 894 17.23 -10.46 39.36
C LEU A 894 17.84 -9.33 40.21
N ALA A 895 19.06 -8.91 39.85
CA ALA A 895 19.87 -7.99 40.65
C ALA A 895 19.18 -6.64 40.95
N SER A 896 18.45 -6.07 39.98
CA SER A 896 17.77 -4.77 40.10
C SER A 896 16.30 -4.88 40.49
N PHE A 897 15.76 -6.09 40.64
CA PHE A 897 14.33 -6.32 40.83
C PHE A 897 13.84 -5.76 42.17
N THR A 898 12.74 -5.00 42.10
CA THR A 898 12.17 -4.33 43.28
C THR A 898 10.70 -4.64 43.49
N THR A 899 9.94 -4.89 42.41
CA THR A 899 8.48 -4.96 42.48
C THR A 899 7.91 -5.97 41.50
N LEU A 900 7.08 -6.88 42.02
CA LEU A 900 6.10 -7.64 41.24
C LEU A 900 4.70 -7.14 41.62
N ASP A 901 3.97 -6.59 40.67
CA ASP A 901 2.57 -6.21 40.84
C ASP A 901 1.65 -7.21 40.14
N VAL A 902 0.95 -8.01 40.94
CA VAL A 902 -0.06 -9.00 40.53
C VAL A 902 -1.43 -8.64 41.10
N SER A 903 -1.62 -7.37 41.49
CA SER A 903 -2.82 -6.89 42.18
C SER A 903 -4.09 -7.00 41.35
N GLN A 904 -3.94 -6.98 40.02
CA GLN A 904 -5.05 -6.97 39.08
C GLN A 904 -5.43 -8.36 38.54
N VAL A 905 -4.81 -9.43 39.04
CA VAL A 905 -5.23 -10.80 38.71
C VAL A 905 -6.59 -11.07 39.34
N GLY A 906 -7.54 -11.63 38.58
CA GLY A 906 -8.85 -12.07 39.06
C GLY A 906 -9.88 -10.97 39.33
N THR A 907 -9.58 -9.69 39.04
CA THR A 907 -10.47 -8.56 39.37
C THR A 907 -11.69 -8.43 38.44
N ASN A 908 -11.67 -9.11 37.28
CA ASN A 908 -12.61 -8.90 36.18
C ASN A 908 -13.67 -10.00 35.98
N LEU A 909 -13.58 -11.15 36.67
CA LEU A 909 -14.49 -12.30 36.46
C LEU A 909 -15.02 -12.89 37.78
N THR A 910 -16.25 -13.41 37.75
CA THR A 910 -16.86 -14.10 38.90
C THR A 910 -16.61 -15.62 38.80
N GLY A 911 -15.45 -16.09 39.25
CA GLY A 911 -15.02 -17.49 39.21
C GLY A 911 -13.81 -17.74 40.12
N LEU A 912 -13.43 -19.01 40.32
CA LEU A 912 -12.23 -19.37 41.10
C LEU A 912 -10.98 -18.85 40.40
N THR A 913 -10.37 -17.83 40.97
CA THR A 913 -9.13 -17.23 40.45
C THR A 913 -7.91 -17.85 41.11
N THR A 914 -6.88 -18.17 40.33
CA THR A 914 -5.66 -18.82 40.81
C THR A 914 -4.42 -18.03 40.38
N LEU A 915 -3.63 -17.61 41.36
CA LEU A 915 -2.31 -17.03 41.16
C LEU A 915 -1.26 -17.99 41.71
N THR A 916 -0.28 -18.35 40.87
CA THR A 916 0.92 -19.07 41.28
C THR A 916 2.12 -18.19 41.00
N VAL A 917 2.95 -17.94 42.01
CA VAL A 917 4.25 -17.31 41.84
C VAL A 917 5.30 -18.24 42.42
N ASP A 918 6.32 -18.56 41.63
CA ASP A 918 7.51 -19.28 42.07
C ASP A 918 8.70 -18.34 41.97
N ALA A 919 9.32 -18.00 43.09
CA ALA A 919 10.53 -17.20 43.18
C ALA A 919 11.62 -17.95 43.97
N SER A 920 11.49 -19.26 44.09
CA SER A 920 12.35 -20.08 44.96
C SER A 920 13.81 -20.13 44.49
N ASP A 921 14.04 -19.97 43.19
CA ASP A 921 15.35 -19.95 42.55
C ASP A 921 15.81 -18.52 42.15
N ALA A 922 15.07 -17.48 42.54
CA ALA A 922 15.43 -16.08 42.24
C ALA A 922 16.67 -15.63 43.03
N LEU A 923 17.59 -14.92 42.37
CA LEU A 923 18.76 -14.30 43.00
C LEU A 923 18.64 -12.78 42.98
N TYR A 924 18.25 -12.20 44.11
CA TYR A 924 18.07 -10.75 44.23
C TYR A 924 19.35 -10.01 44.62
N GLY A 925 19.57 -8.84 44.01
CA GLY A 925 20.60 -7.89 44.42
C GLY A 925 20.08 -6.77 45.33
N ALA A 926 18.76 -6.56 45.35
CA ALA A 926 18.09 -5.56 46.16
C ALA A 926 18.07 -5.95 47.64
N THR A 927 18.03 -4.96 48.54
CA THR A 927 17.86 -5.24 49.98
C THR A 927 16.42 -5.60 50.37
N ALA A 928 15.46 -5.33 49.47
CA ALA A 928 14.07 -5.69 49.66
C ALA A 928 13.31 -5.74 48.32
N VAL A 929 12.41 -6.71 48.19
CA VAL A 929 11.49 -6.89 47.04
C VAL A 929 10.06 -6.76 47.54
N THR A 930 9.20 -6.08 46.78
CA THR A 930 7.79 -5.87 47.11
C THR A 930 6.89 -6.68 46.17
N TYR A 931 6.07 -7.55 46.75
CA TYR A 931 5.03 -8.29 46.04
C TYR A 931 3.69 -7.62 46.33
N VAL A 932 3.07 -7.00 45.33
CA VAL A 932 1.75 -6.36 45.44
C VAL A 932 0.68 -7.36 45.03
N LEU A 933 -0.07 -7.86 46.01
CA LEU A 933 -1.05 -8.92 45.86
C LEU A 933 -2.48 -8.36 45.81
N GLY A 934 -3.31 -8.96 44.95
CA GLY A 934 -4.71 -8.57 44.76
C GLY A 934 -5.69 -9.32 45.65
N ALA A 935 -6.98 -9.04 45.45
CA ALA A 935 -8.08 -9.78 46.04
C ALA A 935 -8.45 -11.02 45.20
N THR A 936 -7.56 -12.01 45.12
CA THR A 936 -7.79 -13.28 44.41
C THR A 936 -8.26 -14.41 45.34
N ASP A 937 -8.94 -15.41 44.76
CA ASP A 937 -9.55 -16.53 45.49
C ASP A 937 -8.49 -17.50 46.07
N THR A 938 -7.41 -17.77 45.34
CA THR A 938 -6.30 -18.62 45.81
C THR A 938 -4.96 -18.12 45.27
N ILE A 939 -4.07 -17.73 46.18
CA ILE A 939 -2.66 -17.40 45.89
C ILE A 939 -1.78 -18.53 46.46
N THR A 940 -0.92 -19.08 45.62
CA THR A 940 0.23 -19.89 46.06
C THR A 940 1.49 -19.13 45.69
N PHE A 941 2.33 -18.88 46.68
CA PHE A 941 3.58 -18.15 46.52
C PHE A 941 4.71 -19.01 47.07
N ASP A 942 5.69 -19.34 46.25
CA ASP A 942 6.98 -19.89 46.68
C ASP A 942 7.99 -18.75 46.73
N ALA A 943 8.43 -18.40 47.93
CA ALA A 943 9.32 -17.28 48.19
C ALA A 943 10.80 -17.67 47.99
N GLU A 944 11.70 -16.68 47.97
CA GLU A 944 13.14 -16.98 47.93
C GLU A 944 13.54 -17.84 49.14
N ALA A 945 14.24 -18.95 48.91
CA ALA A 945 14.69 -19.81 50.00
C ALA A 945 15.90 -19.20 50.73
N ALA A 946 15.75 -18.83 52.01
CA ALA A 946 16.86 -18.53 52.93
C ALA A 946 17.88 -17.49 52.40
N GLY A 947 17.45 -16.25 52.19
CA GLY A 947 18.16 -15.15 51.51
C GLY A 947 18.63 -14.00 52.41
N ALA A 948 19.40 -13.06 51.83
CA ALA A 948 19.75 -11.78 52.47
C ALA A 948 18.77 -10.64 52.10
N THR A 949 17.76 -10.95 51.30
CA THR A 949 16.80 -10.01 50.75
C THR A 949 15.51 -10.07 51.56
N ARG A 950 14.96 -8.90 51.90
CA ARG A 950 13.66 -8.86 52.59
C ARG A 950 12.51 -8.90 51.59
N GLU A 951 11.63 -9.87 51.71
CA GLU A 951 10.41 -9.90 50.92
C GLU A 951 9.26 -9.18 51.63
N ILE A 952 8.53 -8.32 50.91
CA ILE A 952 7.44 -7.50 51.43
C ILE A 952 6.16 -7.83 50.68
N PHE A 953 5.30 -8.62 51.30
CA PHE A 953 3.97 -8.95 50.81
C PHE A 953 2.99 -7.83 51.20
N THR A 954 2.59 -7.00 50.23
CA THR A 954 1.60 -5.94 50.40
C THR A 954 0.33 -6.25 49.61
N PHE A 955 -0.79 -5.63 49.97
CA PHE A 955 -2.09 -5.92 49.38
C PHE A 955 -2.75 -4.68 48.79
N ASP A 956 -3.37 -4.84 47.62
CA ASP A 956 -4.27 -3.85 47.01
C ASP A 956 -5.66 -4.47 46.80
N GLY A 957 -6.62 -4.10 47.66
CA GLY A 957 -7.98 -4.65 47.63
C GLY A 957 -8.70 -4.66 48.97
N ALA A 958 -9.97 -5.04 48.95
CA ALA A 958 -10.85 -5.04 50.14
C ALA A 958 -10.90 -6.38 50.90
N GLY A 959 -10.20 -7.43 50.42
CA GLY A 959 -10.17 -8.74 51.05
C GLY A 959 -9.20 -9.70 50.37
N ILE A 960 -8.94 -10.83 51.03
CA ILE A 960 -8.17 -11.98 50.55
C ILE A 960 -9.08 -13.20 50.70
N ASP A 961 -8.90 -14.30 49.97
CA ASP A 961 -9.71 -15.50 50.19
C ASP A 961 -8.83 -16.63 50.76
N LEU A 962 -7.84 -17.10 50.01
CA LEU A 962 -6.79 -17.99 50.52
C LEU A 962 -5.44 -17.60 49.96
N ILE A 963 -4.46 -17.36 50.84
CA ILE A 963 -3.07 -17.10 50.46
C ILE A 963 -2.19 -18.11 51.16
N THR A 964 -1.37 -18.83 50.40
CA THR A 964 -0.35 -19.73 50.93
C THR A 964 1.02 -19.20 50.52
N ILE A 965 1.88 -18.94 51.49
CA ILE A 965 3.26 -18.52 51.29
C ILE A 965 4.16 -19.63 51.83
N ASN A 966 4.93 -20.24 50.93
CA ASN A 966 6.01 -21.16 51.26
C ASN A 966 7.28 -20.36 51.55
N ASP A 967 8.19 -20.96 52.32
CA ASP A 967 9.54 -20.44 52.61
C ASP A 967 9.64 -19.04 53.23
N PHE A 968 8.53 -18.51 53.77
CA PHE A 968 8.53 -17.26 54.54
C PHE A 968 9.53 -17.26 55.71
N GLU A 969 10.43 -16.28 55.72
CA GLU A 969 11.44 -16.07 56.75
C GLU A 969 10.93 -15.24 57.93
N GLY A 970 10.40 -15.94 58.94
CA GLY A 970 10.08 -15.35 60.23
C GLY A 970 11.31 -14.77 60.94
N GLY A 971 11.17 -13.56 61.50
CA GLY A 971 12.15 -12.98 62.41
C GLY A 971 12.01 -11.46 62.60
N ASN A 972 12.94 -10.90 63.39
CA ASN A 972 13.09 -9.45 63.55
C ASN A 972 14.53 -9.02 63.23
N THR A 973 15.10 -9.60 62.18
CA THR A 973 16.37 -9.13 61.60
C THR A 973 16.09 -8.05 60.56
N VAL A 974 17.15 -7.48 59.97
CA VAL A 974 17.00 -6.56 58.84
C VAL A 974 16.63 -7.29 57.55
N ASP A 975 16.75 -8.61 57.50
CA ASP A 975 16.57 -9.37 56.26
C ASP A 975 15.27 -10.21 56.30
N SER A 976 14.67 -10.41 57.50
CA SER A 976 13.38 -11.13 57.63
C SER A 976 12.21 -10.49 56.85
N ASP A 977 11.39 -11.36 56.28
CA ASP A 977 10.21 -11.04 55.48
C ASP A 977 9.11 -10.31 56.24
N ARG A 978 8.24 -9.66 55.46
CA ARG A 978 7.17 -8.80 55.96
C ARG A 978 5.84 -9.05 55.30
N ILE A 979 4.79 -8.91 56.10
CA ILE A 979 3.42 -8.85 55.63
C ILE A 979 2.87 -7.46 55.97
N ASP A 980 2.50 -6.68 54.97
CA ASP A 980 1.92 -5.35 55.14
C ASP A 980 0.39 -5.39 55.05
N LEU A 981 -0.28 -5.35 56.21
CA LEU A 981 -1.74 -5.37 56.32
C LEU A 981 -2.35 -3.97 56.45
N SER A 982 -1.56 -2.91 56.24
CA SER A 982 -2.02 -1.53 56.40
C SER A 982 -3.16 -1.18 55.44
N ALA A 983 -3.18 -1.77 54.25
CA ALA A 983 -4.24 -1.61 53.25
C ALA A 983 -5.64 -2.05 53.75
N PHE A 984 -5.70 -3.06 54.62
CA PHE A 984 -6.95 -3.53 55.22
C PHE A 984 -7.41 -2.72 56.44
N GLY A 985 -6.64 -1.71 56.86
CA GLY A 985 -6.94 -0.90 58.04
C GLY A 985 -6.77 -1.63 59.37
N VAL A 986 -5.99 -2.72 59.40
CA VAL A 986 -5.63 -3.43 60.62
C VAL A 986 -4.67 -2.56 61.43
N THR A 987 -5.06 -2.16 62.64
CA THR A 987 -4.27 -1.19 63.44
C THR A 987 -3.40 -1.84 64.53
N SER A 988 -3.61 -3.13 64.82
CA SER A 988 -2.78 -3.88 65.77
C SER A 988 -2.95 -5.40 65.64
N ALA A 989 -1.98 -6.16 66.15
CA ALA A 989 -2.03 -7.62 66.25
C ALA A 989 -3.28 -8.16 66.99
N GLY A 990 -3.89 -7.38 67.89
CA GLY A 990 -5.08 -7.79 68.64
C GLY A 990 -6.35 -7.94 67.79
N GLU A 991 -6.30 -7.51 66.52
CA GLU A 991 -7.37 -7.64 65.53
C GLU A 991 -7.21 -8.90 64.66
N LEU A 992 -6.15 -9.68 64.87
CA LEU A 992 -5.80 -10.88 64.11
C LEU A 992 -5.82 -12.13 65.00
N SER A 993 -6.10 -13.29 64.40
CA SER A 993 -6.01 -14.62 65.01
C SER A 993 -4.90 -15.41 64.35
N PHE A 994 -4.08 -16.08 65.16
CA PHE A 994 -2.93 -16.89 64.75
C PHE A 994 -3.15 -18.33 65.23
N VAL A 995 -3.19 -19.30 64.31
CA VAL A 995 -3.53 -20.70 64.61
C VAL A 995 -2.49 -21.64 63.98
N ASP A 996 -1.97 -22.57 64.78
CA ASP A 996 -1.22 -23.73 64.25
C ASP A 996 -2.22 -24.75 63.70
N ASN A 997 -2.20 -24.96 62.39
CA ASN A 997 -2.93 -26.03 61.73
C ASN A 997 -1.97 -26.97 61.00
N GLY A 998 -1.68 -28.11 61.63
CA GLY A 998 -0.90 -29.17 61.00
C GLY A 998 0.58 -28.82 60.77
N GLY A 999 1.13 -27.83 61.47
CA GLY A 999 2.50 -27.35 61.28
C GLY A 999 2.63 -26.06 60.47
N ASN A 1000 1.52 -25.54 59.93
CA ASN A 1000 1.46 -24.24 59.25
C ASN A 1000 0.83 -23.18 60.16
N LEU A 1001 1.19 -21.91 59.95
CA LEU A 1001 0.62 -20.78 60.67
C LEU A 1001 -0.49 -20.12 59.86
N GLU A 1002 -1.72 -20.17 60.34
CA GLU A 1002 -2.89 -19.52 59.73
C GLU A 1002 -3.18 -18.18 60.41
N ILE A 1003 -3.33 -17.12 59.62
CA ILE A 1003 -3.62 -15.74 60.04
C ILE A 1003 -4.98 -15.33 59.48
N THR A 1004 -5.92 -14.95 60.37
CA THR A 1004 -7.28 -14.51 60.00
C THR A 1004 -7.69 -13.24 60.73
N SER A 1005 -8.61 -12.47 60.16
CA SER A 1005 -9.14 -11.26 60.80
C SER A 1005 -10.24 -11.57 61.83
N ILE A 1006 -10.09 -11.06 63.06
CA ILE A 1006 -11.13 -11.14 64.11
C ILE A 1006 -12.20 -10.05 63.90
N THR A 1007 -11.77 -8.88 63.42
CA THR A 1007 -12.63 -7.72 63.21
C THR A 1007 -13.39 -7.78 61.88
N GLY A 1008 -12.97 -8.67 60.97
CA GLY A 1008 -13.45 -8.73 59.59
C GLY A 1008 -12.85 -7.61 58.73
N ALA A 1009 -11.65 -7.14 59.06
CA ALA A 1009 -10.90 -6.15 58.28
C ALA A 1009 -10.54 -6.67 56.87
N PHE A 1010 -10.34 -7.98 56.74
CA PHE A 1010 -10.29 -8.71 55.47
C PHE A 1010 -11.07 -10.03 55.61
N ALA A 1011 -11.64 -10.51 54.51
CA ALA A 1011 -12.14 -11.90 54.40
C ALA A 1011 -10.95 -12.86 54.21
N GLY A 1012 -11.14 -14.17 54.37
CA GLY A 1012 -10.12 -15.17 54.03
C GLY A 1012 -9.01 -15.44 55.07
N GLU A 1013 -7.96 -16.11 54.62
CA GLU A 1013 -6.87 -16.67 55.41
C GLU A 1013 -5.50 -16.52 54.72
N ILE A 1014 -4.48 -16.13 55.49
CA ILE A 1014 -3.06 -16.19 55.08
C ILE A 1014 -2.39 -17.35 55.81
N THR A 1015 -1.78 -18.26 55.07
CA THR A 1015 -1.13 -19.46 55.57
C THR A 1015 0.35 -19.40 55.27
N LEU A 1016 1.17 -19.36 56.33
CA LEU A 1016 2.62 -19.46 56.23
C LEU A 1016 3.04 -20.90 56.51
N VAL A 1017 3.65 -21.54 55.51
CA VAL A 1017 3.96 -22.97 55.58
C VAL A 1017 5.15 -23.23 56.50
N GLY A 1018 5.06 -24.27 57.33
CA GLY A 1018 6.15 -24.68 58.24
C GLY A 1018 6.34 -23.86 59.52
N LEU A 1019 5.61 -22.75 59.71
CA LEU A 1019 5.76 -21.83 60.85
C LEU A 1019 4.77 -22.06 62.01
N GLY A 1020 4.07 -23.21 62.05
CA GLY A 1020 3.04 -23.49 63.06
C GLY A 1020 3.55 -23.49 64.51
N ALA A 1021 4.83 -23.78 64.74
CA ALA A 1021 5.44 -23.75 66.08
C ALA A 1021 5.42 -22.35 66.71
N ASP A 1022 5.38 -21.30 65.89
CA ASP A 1022 5.50 -19.90 66.29
C ASP A 1022 4.14 -19.21 66.48
N ALA A 1023 3.02 -19.94 66.35
CA ALA A 1023 1.66 -19.42 66.55
C ALA A 1023 1.41 -18.74 67.91
N ASN A 1024 2.26 -19.00 68.91
CA ASN A 1024 2.15 -18.40 70.25
C ASN A 1024 3.08 -17.18 70.46
N ASP A 1025 3.96 -16.86 69.51
CA ASP A 1025 4.93 -15.76 69.61
C ASP A 1025 4.90 -14.88 68.35
N VAL A 1026 3.82 -14.12 68.23
CA VAL A 1026 3.59 -13.20 67.10
C VAL A 1026 4.67 -12.11 66.96
N SER A 1027 5.54 -11.94 67.97
CA SER A 1027 6.64 -10.97 67.91
C SER A 1027 7.79 -11.41 66.99
N GLN A 1028 7.74 -12.65 66.52
CA GLN A 1028 8.67 -13.19 65.53
C GLN A 1028 8.27 -12.89 64.09
N PHE A 1029 7.10 -12.29 63.84
CA PHE A 1029 6.68 -11.90 62.50
C PHE A 1029 6.71 -10.38 62.34
N ASN A 1030 7.21 -9.91 61.20
CA ASN A 1030 7.34 -8.50 60.89
C ASN A 1030 6.09 -8.01 60.14
N ILE A 1031 4.98 -7.88 60.87
CA ILE A 1031 3.69 -7.44 60.32
C ILE A 1031 3.57 -5.91 60.42
N ILE A 1032 3.26 -5.25 59.30
CA ILE A 1032 3.00 -3.81 59.24
C ILE A 1032 1.49 -3.56 59.41
N TYR A 1033 1.16 -2.55 60.22
CA TYR A 1033 -0.21 -2.15 60.59
C TYR A 1033 -0.47 -0.70 60.16
N ALA A 1034 -1.74 -0.33 60.00
CA ALA A 1034 -2.24 0.98 59.58
C ALA A 1034 -2.07 2.12 60.60
#